data_AF-A0A8H4RU52-F1
#
_entry.id   AF-A0A8H4RU52-F1
#
_cell.length_a   1.000
_cell.length_b   1.000
_cell.length_c   1.000
_cell.angle_alpha   90.00
_cell.angle_beta   90.00
_cell.angle_gamma   90.00
#
_symmetry.space_group_name_H-M   'P 1'
#
loop_
_entity.id
_entity.type
_entity.pdbx_description
1 polymer ?
#
loop_
_entity_poly.entity_id
_entity_poly.type
_entity_poly.pdbx_seq_one_letter_code
_entity_poly.pdbx_strand_id
1 'polypeptide(L)'
;MMALVVVDDIQYPPHNPLHKVPEHLTITPQRHISAAQNDSEGSSSTASQIRDSMTIGEDSEATREAGEKAIEATENPEKTQTWMSMSTHWTGCTQCTARRETSSPSLLLPHASGPKDPEPLAEEDLDHVVEAKKLLPQSQKPFENLGLRVRQRQLKLRGIAYCYRVCVRLPRLGIDRDPNGIRTCIFDSDKLQAKMSNSTTPWLDTGDNAWQLTAGSLVALQSVPGLVVFYAGIMRSKWAINSAFMAFYGFAATLITWVLWAYKMGFGYQMLPFVGIPGPVMTVDVELSQSYLPATGLYQNFPLSTMVYFQFVFAAITIVIMAGALLGRMNFLAWMIFVPIWITFSYTIGAFSLWGGGFLYQLGVIDYSGGYVIHLSSGTAGFVAAHWVGPRLAADRADSRPSNILCVLIGAGILWVGWNGFNGGDPYAASADAGVAVLNTNITTAFSLLTWTICDMIYYKKPSVIGAVQGMITGLVAITPAAGVVHGWGAIAIGFASGTIPWVSMNILGKKVSYFQKIDDTLGIFHTHCVAGFVGGMCTGLFATIDGCAAFGISNLGGAIEGNGKQVWMQLVGALFIIGWNIVWTSLILVFIKYVLRIPLRMSQEELIAGDDMVHGEAAYVLGPCEAHDDLVAGHYIRRADTKPGELSMGGLTIGQDPHAKDPISNGTGEAVELKSD
;
A
#
# COMPACT_ATOMS: atom_id res chain seq x y z
N MET A 1 3.75 -14.23 -28.04
CA MET A 1 4.95 -15.02 -28.38
C MET A 1 6.17 -14.12 -28.23
N MET A 2 6.92 -14.29 -27.14
CA MET A 2 8.33 -13.92 -27.06
C MET A 2 8.93 -14.82 -25.98
N ALA A 3 9.77 -15.75 -26.42
CA ALA A 3 10.38 -16.78 -25.61
C ALA A 3 11.59 -16.20 -24.87
N LEU A 4 11.64 -16.44 -23.56
CA LEU A 4 12.82 -16.20 -22.73
C LEU A 4 13.92 -17.18 -23.15
N VAL A 5 15.06 -16.66 -23.59
CA VAL A 5 16.31 -17.42 -23.65
C VAL A 5 17.01 -17.22 -22.32
N VAL A 6 16.95 -18.24 -21.47
CA VAL A 6 17.79 -18.35 -20.26
C VAL A 6 19.17 -18.78 -20.74
N VAL A 7 20.18 -17.95 -20.49
CA VAL A 7 21.59 -18.35 -20.64
C VAL A 7 22.12 -18.58 -19.24
N ASP A 8 22.32 -19.86 -18.90
CA ASP A 8 23.08 -20.29 -17.73
C ASP A 8 24.59 -20.29 -18.02
N ASP A 9 25.35 -20.23 -16.93
CA ASP A 9 26.80 -20.45 -16.76
C ASP A 9 27.78 -19.33 -17.12
N ILE A 10 28.21 -18.59 -16.08
CA ILE A 10 29.63 -18.24 -15.92
C ILE A 10 30.09 -18.65 -14.51
N GLN A 11 30.98 -19.63 -14.48
CA GLN A 11 31.72 -20.12 -13.32
C GLN A 11 32.74 -19.07 -12.85
N TYR A 12 32.77 -18.77 -11.55
CA TYR A 12 33.90 -18.07 -10.91
C TYR A 12 34.97 -19.07 -10.47
N PRO A 13 36.27 -18.84 -10.77
CA PRO A 13 37.35 -19.60 -10.15
C PRO A 13 37.84 -18.95 -8.83
N PRO A 14 38.45 -19.72 -7.91
CA PRO A 14 38.87 -19.23 -6.59
C PRO A 14 40.34 -18.74 -6.52
N HIS A 15 40.56 -17.75 -5.65
CA HIS A 15 41.78 -17.33 -4.90
C HIS A 15 43.16 -17.17 -5.60
N ASN A 16 43.82 -16.01 -5.38
CA ASN A 16 45.07 -15.88 -4.61
C ASN A 16 45.46 -14.40 -4.31
N PRO A 17 46.51 -14.07 -3.50
CA PRO A 17 46.41 -13.06 -2.44
C PRO A 17 47.45 -11.91 -2.58
N LEU A 18 47.55 -11.07 -1.53
CA LEU A 18 48.62 -10.12 -1.22
C LEU A 18 48.70 -8.84 -2.07
N HIS A 19 48.36 -7.70 -1.47
CA HIS A 19 49.28 -6.55 -1.40
C HIS A 19 48.93 -5.58 -0.26
N LYS A 20 49.86 -5.58 0.71
CA LYS A 20 50.27 -4.58 1.73
C LYS A 20 49.41 -3.34 2.02
N VAL A 21 49.03 -3.29 3.30
CA VAL A 21 48.69 -2.13 4.16
C VAL A 21 49.81 -1.10 4.22
N PRO A 22 49.49 0.19 4.46
CA PRO A 22 50.16 0.95 5.51
C PRO A 22 49.18 1.37 6.63
N GLU A 23 49.62 1.13 7.85
CA GLU A 23 48.99 1.51 9.12
C GLU A 23 48.90 3.04 9.22
N HIS A 24 47.83 3.58 9.83
CA HIS A 24 47.93 4.54 10.94
C HIS A 24 46.54 4.87 11.54
N LEU A 25 46.54 4.92 12.88
CA LEU A 25 45.53 5.39 13.84
C LEU A 25 44.27 4.55 14.09
N THR A 26 44.44 3.58 14.98
CA THR A 26 43.43 3.07 15.91
C THR A 26 43.12 4.16 16.96
N ILE A 27 41.85 4.55 17.11
CA ILE A 27 41.35 5.28 18.28
C ILE A 27 40.29 4.41 18.96
N THR A 28 40.66 3.91 20.14
CA THR A 28 39.80 3.22 21.11
C THR A 28 38.90 4.25 21.81
N PRO A 29 37.62 3.94 22.12
CA PRO A 29 36.76 4.89 22.82
C PRO A 29 37.16 4.98 24.30
N GLN A 30 37.68 6.14 24.73
CA GLN A 30 37.87 6.45 26.14
C GLN A 30 36.54 6.84 26.79
N ARG A 31 36.12 6.03 27.77
CA ARG A 31 35.21 6.43 28.84
C ARG A 31 35.87 7.57 29.63
N HIS A 32 35.22 8.72 29.71
CA HIS A 32 35.54 9.70 30.75
C HIS A 32 34.46 9.68 31.83
N ILE A 33 34.87 9.11 32.96
CA ILE A 33 34.39 9.36 34.31
C ILE A 33 34.89 10.76 34.70
N SER A 34 34.01 11.63 35.18
CA SER A 34 34.40 12.74 36.06
C SER A 34 33.51 12.71 37.29
N ALA A 35 34.12 12.37 38.41
CA ALA A 35 33.54 12.49 39.74
C ALA A 35 34.29 13.58 40.50
N ALA A 36 33.50 14.42 41.19
CA ALA A 36 33.78 15.12 42.46
C ALA A 36 34.73 16.34 42.38
N GLN A 37 34.54 17.45 43.10
CA GLN A 37 34.02 17.72 44.46
C GLN A 37 33.62 19.22 44.55
N ASN A 38 32.44 19.57 45.06
CA ASN A 38 32.07 19.98 46.43
C ASN A 38 32.27 21.47 46.76
N ASP A 39 31.16 22.10 47.13
CA ASP A 39 30.92 22.89 48.37
C ASP A 39 29.59 23.66 48.17
N SER A 40 28.64 23.86 49.07
CA SER A 40 28.15 23.27 50.33
C SER A 40 26.97 24.17 50.76
N GLU A 41 25.98 23.62 51.48
CA GLU A 41 24.91 24.31 52.25
C GLU A 41 23.71 24.87 51.43
N GLY A 42 22.43 24.70 51.79
CA GLY A 42 21.78 24.04 52.92
C GLY A 42 20.28 24.38 52.95
N SER A 43 19.45 23.46 53.47
CA SER A 43 18.04 23.64 53.93
C SER A 43 17.00 24.02 52.86
N SER A 44 15.69 23.73 52.93
CA SER A 44 14.81 22.89 53.75
C SER A 44 13.42 23.00 53.11
N SER A 45 12.62 21.94 53.19
CA SER A 45 11.15 21.86 53.15
C SER A 45 10.34 23.13 52.81
N THR A 46 9.44 23.03 51.84
CA THR A 46 8.28 23.93 51.72
C THR A 46 6.97 23.15 51.71
N ALA A 47 6.26 23.25 52.83
CA ALA A 47 4.82 23.10 52.95
C ALA A 47 4.30 24.30 53.76
N SER A 48 3.62 25.24 53.11
CA SER A 48 2.46 26.01 53.61
C SER A 48 2.10 27.08 52.56
N GLN A 49 0.95 27.06 51.89
CA GLN A 49 -0.40 27.44 52.33
C GLN A 49 -0.71 28.95 52.20
N ILE A 50 -1.98 29.22 51.80
CA ILE A 50 -2.79 30.46 51.88
C ILE A 50 -2.72 31.35 50.63
N ARG A 51 -3.80 31.92 50.08
CA ARG A 51 -5.27 31.75 50.00
C ARG A 51 -5.81 33.09 49.44
N ASP A 52 -6.97 33.02 48.78
CA ASP A 52 -7.93 34.11 48.51
C ASP A 52 -7.54 35.13 47.40
N SER A 53 -8.37 35.50 46.42
CA SER A 53 -9.84 35.51 46.31
C SER A 53 -10.28 35.84 44.86
N MET A 54 -11.36 35.20 44.36
CA MET A 54 -12.53 35.87 43.72
C MET A 54 -13.57 34.84 43.23
N THR A 55 -14.67 34.78 43.96
CA THR A 55 -16.07 34.47 43.59
C THR A 55 -16.60 35.50 42.56
N ILE A 56 -17.63 35.36 41.71
CA ILE A 56 -18.78 34.47 41.45
C ILE A 56 -19.20 34.71 39.97
N GLY A 57 -19.87 33.75 39.33
CA GLY A 57 -20.69 33.97 38.13
C GLY A 57 -21.23 32.67 37.52
N GLU A 58 -22.36 32.18 38.04
CA GLU A 58 -23.14 31.06 37.50
C GLU A 58 -23.93 31.48 36.25
N ASP A 59 -23.98 30.60 35.23
CA ASP A 59 -25.21 30.10 34.57
C ASP A 59 -24.90 29.42 33.24
N SER A 60 -25.13 28.10 33.14
CA SER A 60 -25.89 27.45 32.06
C SER A 60 -25.89 25.92 32.21
N GLU A 61 -27.00 25.41 32.77
CA GLU A 61 -27.78 24.22 32.42
C GLU A 61 -27.30 23.31 31.24
N ALA A 62 -26.11 22.71 31.34
CA ALA A 62 -25.67 21.62 30.45
C ALA A 62 -24.81 20.55 31.15
N THR A 63 -24.40 20.78 32.40
CA THR A 63 -23.50 19.90 33.17
C THR A 63 -24.22 19.12 34.28
N ARG A 64 -25.55 19.19 34.35
CA ARG A 64 -26.36 18.46 35.35
C ARG A 64 -26.98 17.15 34.84
N GLU A 65 -26.85 16.83 33.55
CA GLU A 65 -27.41 15.59 32.97
C GLU A 65 -26.38 14.48 32.72
N ALA A 66 -25.08 14.76 32.90
CA ALA A 66 -24.00 13.77 32.74
C ALA A 66 -23.50 13.17 34.06
N GLY A 67 -23.90 13.72 35.21
CA GLY A 67 -23.44 13.31 36.54
C GLY A 67 -24.31 12.28 37.27
N GLU A 68 -25.56 12.06 36.83
CA GLU A 68 -26.51 11.16 37.52
C GLU A 68 -26.71 9.80 36.83
N LYS A 69 -25.95 9.49 35.76
CA LYS A 69 -25.99 8.16 35.10
C LYS A 69 -24.75 7.29 35.32
N ALA A 70 -23.82 7.70 36.19
CA ALA A 70 -22.57 6.99 36.44
C ALA A 70 -22.50 6.27 37.81
N ILE A 71 -23.60 6.16 38.56
CA ILE A 71 -23.61 5.54 39.91
C ILE A 71 -24.59 4.35 40.03
N GLU A 72 -25.24 3.90 38.96
CA GLU A 72 -26.19 2.76 39.01
C GLU A 72 -25.91 1.69 37.95
N ALA A 73 -24.66 1.23 37.85
CA ALA A 73 -24.28 0.09 36.99
C ALA A 73 -23.19 -0.80 37.61
N THR A 74 -23.13 -0.85 38.94
CA THR A 74 -22.34 -1.84 39.68
C THR A 74 -23.23 -2.51 40.70
N GLU A 75 -24.07 -3.45 40.25
CA GLU A 75 -24.59 -4.59 41.03
C GLU A 75 -25.56 -5.42 40.17
N ASN A 76 -25.30 -6.73 40.08
CA ASN A 76 -26.18 -7.84 39.66
C ASN A 76 -25.74 -8.63 38.38
N PRO A 77 -25.07 -9.79 38.53
CA PRO A 77 -24.48 -10.57 37.44
C PRO A 77 -25.39 -11.71 36.91
N GLU A 78 -26.65 -11.45 36.53
CA GLU A 78 -27.52 -12.51 35.95
C GLU A 78 -28.46 -12.08 34.79
N LYS A 79 -28.31 -10.90 34.18
CA LYS A 79 -29.11 -10.53 32.99
C LYS A 79 -28.33 -9.83 31.90
N THR A 80 -27.42 -10.58 31.25
CA THR A 80 -26.86 -10.19 29.95
C THR A 80 -26.77 -11.41 29.05
N GLN A 81 -27.92 -11.95 28.67
CA GLN A 81 -28.04 -13.00 27.67
C GLN A 81 -29.10 -12.63 26.63
N THR A 82 -28.77 -11.60 25.85
CA THR A 82 -29.27 -11.32 24.49
C THR A 82 -28.53 -10.05 24.06
N TRP A 83 -27.96 -10.02 22.85
CA TRP A 83 -27.08 -8.98 22.25
C TRP A 83 -25.57 -9.27 22.14
N MET A 84 -25.14 -10.54 22.18
CA MET A 84 -23.94 -10.96 21.45
C MET A 84 -24.17 -12.35 20.84
N SER A 85 -24.57 -12.38 19.57
CA SER A 85 -24.64 -13.57 18.74
C SER A 85 -24.35 -13.15 17.31
N MET A 86 -23.05 -13.07 16.97
CA MET A 86 -22.47 -13.45 15.67
C MET A 86 -21.00 -13.00 15.63
N SER A 87 -20.15 -13.76 16.32
CA SER A 87 -18.74 -13.97 15.94
C SER A 87 -18.06 -14.80 17.04
N THR A 88 -18.04 -16.11 16.86
CA THR A 88 -16.97 -17.01 17.33
C THR A 88 -17.27 -18.43 16.84
N HIS A 89 -16.53 -18.86 15.84
CA HIS A 89 -16.04 -20.23 15.73
C HIS A 89 -14.52 -20.10 15.62
N TRP A 90 -13.80 -21.08 16.16
CA TRP A 90 -12.34 -21.20 16.30
C TRP A 90 -11.79 -20.86 17.69
N THR A 91 -12.00 -21.79 18.63
CA THR A 91 -10.91 -22.31 19.48
C THR A 91 -11.20 -23.76 19.87
N GLY A 92 -10.22 -24.63 19.65
CA GLY A 92 -10.14 -25.96 20.23
C GLY A 92 -8.67 -26.40 20.31
N CYS A 93 -8.08 -26.22 21.51
CA CYS A 93 -7.04 -27.02 22.20
C CYS A 93 -5.77 -27.50 21.45
N THR A 94 -4.54 -27.48 22.00
CA THR A 94 -4.09 -27.37 23.40
C THR A 94 -2.60 -26.98 23.47
N GLN A 95 -2.24 -26.44 24.64
CA GLN A 95 -0.93 -26.10 25.16
C GLN A 95 0.14 -27.22 25.10
N CYS A 96 1.38 -26.83 24.83
CA CYS A 96 2.58 -27.49 25.36
C CYS A 96 3.61 -26.41 25.73
N THR A 97 3.59 -25.98 26.99
CA THR A 97 4.62 -25.14 27.62
C THR A 97 5.84 -26.01 27.98
N ALA A 98 6.99 -25.77 27.35
CA ALA A 98 8.29 -26.21 27.84
C ALA A 98 8.86 -25.14 28.78
N ARG A 99 8.94 -25.48 30.07
CA ARG A 99 9.46 -24.64 31.14
C ARG A 99 10.98 -24.81 31.19
N ARG A 100 11.74 -23.72 31.06
CA ARG A 100 13.20 -23.67 31.26
C ARG A 100 13.56 -23.91 32.72
N GLU A 101 14.68 -24.60 32.88
CA GLU A 101 15.38 -24.93 34.12
C GLU A 101 15.76 -23.68 34.91
N THR A 102 15.51 -23.70 36.22
CA THR A 102 16.23 -22.88 37.20
C THR A 102 16.73 -23.79 38.30
N SER A 103 18.03 -23.77 38.48
CA SER A 103 18.84 -24.42 39.51
C SER A 103 18.44 -24.08 40.94
N SER A 104 18.19 -25.08 41.79
CA SER A 104 18.77 -25.29 43.14
C SER A 104 17.96 -26.30 43.97
N PRO A 105 18.58 -27.09 44.88
CA PRO A 105 17.98 -28.29 45.46
C PRO A 105 17.39 -28.03 46.85
N SER A 106 16.32 -28.74 47.23
CA SER A 106 16.03 -29.09 48.64
C SER A 106 14.99 -30.22 48.71
N LEU A 107 15.41 -31.31 49.33
CA LEU A 107 14.64 -32.50 49.69
C LEU A 107 13.42 -32.18 50.57
N LEU A 108 12.33 -32.96 50.42
CA LEU A 108 11.79 -33.86 51.45
C LEU A 108 10.52 -34.59 50.93
N LEU A 109 10.58 -35.92 50.92
CA LEU A 109 9.50 -36.91 50.79
C LEU A 109 8.70 -37.04 52.13
N PRO A 110 7.72 -37.98 52.35
CA PRO A 110 7.09 -39.00 51.47
C PRO A 110 5.55 -39.22 51.65
N HIS A 111 5.06 -40.23 50.90
CA HIS A 111 3.91 -41.14 51.12
C HIS A 111 2.52 -40.73 50.59
N ALA A 112 1.64 -41.59 50.06
CA ALA A 112 1.62 -42.92 49.42
C ALA A 112 0.19 -43.45 49.65
N SER A 113 -0.59 -43.77 48.61
CA SER A 113 -1.53 -44.92 48.60
C SER A 113 -2.23 -45.04 47.25
N GLY A 114 -2.41 -46.29 46.82
CA GLY A 114 -2.66 -46.72 45.44
C GLY A 114 -4.13 -46.83 45.00
N PRO A 115 -4.43 -47.72 44.03
CA PRO A 115 -5.40 -47.48 42.95
C PRO A 115 -6.79 -48.11 43.20
N LYS A 116 -7.81 -47.62 42.47
CA LYS A 116 -9.06 -48.36 42.22
C LYS A 116 -9.47 -48.24 40.74
N ASP A 117 -9.80 -49.40 40.19
CA ASP A 117 -10.19 -49.72 38.81
C ASP A 117 -11.62 -49.25 38.42
N PRO A 118 -12.01 -49.32 37.13
CA PRO A 118 -13.00 -48.45 36.51
C PRO A 118 -14.42 -49.05 36.37
N GLU A 119 -15.43 -48.19 36.20
CA GLU A 119 -16.79 -48.53 35.75
C GLU A 119 -16.99 -48.25 34.24
N PRO A 120 -17.91 -48.96 33.55
CA PRO A 120 -18.00 -49.02 32.10
C PRO A 120 -18.97 -48.00 31.50
N LEU A 121 -18.70 -47.50 30.30
CA LEU A 121 -19.65 -46.75 29.47
C LEU A 121 -20.04 -47.56 28.23
N ALA A 122 -21.32 -47.39 27.87
CA ALA A 122 -22.12 -48.23 27.00
C ALA A 122 -21.91 -48.01 25.49
N GLU A 123 -22.37 -49.00 24.71
CA GLU A 123 -22.49 -49.04 23.25
C GLU A 123 -23.46 -47.98 22.71
N GLU A 124 -22.98 -47.09 21.84
CA GLU A 124 -23.70 -46.52 20.69
C GLU A 124 -22.70 -45.68 19.88
N ASP A 125 -22.22 -46.22 18.74
CA ASP A 125 -21.67 -45.46 17.59
C ASP A 125 -21.03 -46.44 16.57
N LEU A 126 -21.88 -47.08 15.74
CA LEU A 126 -21.44 -48.05 14.71
C LEU A 126 -21.65 -47.60 13.26
N ASP A 127 -22.02 -46.34 13.01
CA ASP A 127 -22.30 -45.86 11.64
C ASP A 127 -21.16 -45.06 10.97
N HIS A 128 -20.08 -44.73 11.68
CA HIS A 128 -18.94 -43.99 11.10
C HIS A 128 -17.87 -44.86 10.41
N VAL A 129 -18.03 -46.18 10.35
CA VAL A 129 -17.01 -47.11 9.81
C VAL A 129 -17.17 -47.42 8.32
N VAL A 130 -18.33 -47.10 7.71
CA VAL A 130 -18.60 -47.49 6.31
C VAL A 130 -18.10 -46.45 5.29
N GLU A 131 -17.93 -45.18 5.65
CA GLU A 131 -17.60 -44.12 4.70
C GLU A 131 -16.09 -43.96 4.42
N ALA A 132 -15.23 -44.35 5.37
CA ALA A 132 -13.77 -44.31 5.21
C ALA A 132 -13.23 -45.30 4.16
N LYS A 133 -13.99 -46.34 3.78
CA LYS A 133 -13.57 -47.33 2.78
C LYS A 133 -13.73 -46.87 1.32
N LYS A 134 -14.49 -45.80 1.05
CA LYS A 134 -14.73 -45.31 -0.33
C LYS A 134 -13.71 -44.27 -0.81
N LEU A 135 -12.95 -43.63 0.07
CA LEU A 135 -12.00 -42.55 -0.26
C LEU A 135 -10.55 -43.04 -0.51
N LEU A 136 -10.24 -44.30 -0.26
CA LEU A 136 -8.88 -44.85 -0.31
C LEU A 136 -8.23 -44.99 -1.71
N PRO A 137 -8.96 -45.18 -2.84
CA PRO A 137 -8.31 -45.30 -4.15
C PRO A 137 -7.86 -43.97 -4.79
N GLN A 138 -8.28 -42.81 -4.28
CA GLN A 138 -8.01 -41.51 -4.92
C GLN A 138 -6.71 -40.82 -4.46
N SER A 139 -6.07 -41.28 -3.37
CA SER A 139 -4.85 -40.66 -2.81
C SER A 139 -3.54 -41.17 -3.40
N GLN A 140 -3.57 -42.15 -4.32
CA GLN A 140 -2.35 -42.74 -4.92
C GLN A 140 -1.86 -42.05 -6.20
N LYS A 141 -2.73 -41.31 -6.91
CA LYS A 141 -2.40 -40.71 -8.22
C LYS A 141 -1.29 -39.64 -8.22
N PRO A 142 -1.04 -38.85 -7.16
CA PRO A 142 0.03 -37.84 -7.19
C PRO A 142 1.46 -38.42 -7.12
N PHE A 143 1.63 -39.66 -6.66
CA PHE A 143 2.95 -40.22 -6.32
C PHE A 143 3.58 -41.06 -7.45
N GLU A 144 2.78 -41.56 -8.39
CA GLU A 144 3.28 -42.33 -9.55
C GLU A 144 3.96 -41.43 -10.60
N ASN A 145 3.54 -40.16 -10.72
CA ASN A 145 4.13 -39.17 -11.64
C ASN A 145 5.56 -38.73 -11.24
N LEU A 146 6.02 -39.10 -10.04
CA LEU A 146 7.38 -38.85 -9.52
C LEU A 146 8.29 -40.09 -9.53
N GLY A 147 7.84 -41.21 -10.14
CA GLY A 147 8.62 -42.45 -10.22
C GLY A 147 8.77 -43.22 -8.89
N LEU A 148 7.97 -42.88 -7.88
CA LEU A 148 8.05 -43.47 -6.54
C LEU A 148 7.12 -44.70 -6.43
N ARG A 149 7.71 -45.87 -6.12
CA ARG A 149 6.95 -47.11 -5.85
C ARG A 149 6.55 -47.19 -4.37
N VAL A 150 5.25 -47.11 -4.09
CA VAL A 150 4.69 -47.34 -2.74
C VAL A 150 4.43 -48.85 -2.55
N ARG A 151 5.03 -49.46 -1.52
CA ARG A 151 4.65 -50.82 -1.06
C ARG A 151 4.10 -50.73 0.36
N GLN A 152 2.82 -51.03 0.54
CA GLN A 152 2.22 -51.23 1.86
C GLN A 152 2.48 -52.69 2.32
N ARG A 153 3.00 -52.86 3.53
CA ARG A 153 2.98 -54.14 4.25
C ARG A 153 2.18 -53.96 5.53
N GLN A 154 1.10 -54.72 5.69
CA GLN A 154 0.39 -54.81 6.97
C GLN A 154 1.18 -55.70 7.92
N LEU A 155 1.55 -55.15 9.08
CA LEU A 155 2.08 -55.91 10.21
C LEU A 155 0.98 -55.96 11.29
N LYS A 156 0.52 -57.16 11.61
CA LYS A 156 -0.52 -57.42 12.60
C LYS A 156 0.14 -57.50 13.97
N LEU A 157 0.10 -56.42 14.75
CA LEU A 157 0.42 -56.42 16.17
C LEU A 157 -0.85 -56.10 16.96
N ARG A 158 -1.13 -56.92 17.97
CA ARG A 158 -2.34 -56.84 18.79
C ARG A 158 -2.28 -55.60 19.68
N GLY A 159 -3.26 -54.71 19.53
CA GLY A 159 -3.64 -53.70 20.52
C GLY A 159 -2.83 -52.39 20.46
N ILE A 160 -3.54 -51.31 20.10
CA ILE A 160 -3.20 -49.89 20.29
C ILE A 160 -2.22 -49.27 19.24
N ALA A 161 -2.74 -48.23 18.56
CA ALA A 161 -2.11 -47.28 17.61
C ALA A 161 -1.70 -47.78 16.20
N TYR A 162 -2.41 -47.27 15.18
CA TYR A 162 -1.99 -47.37 13.77
C TYR A 162 -0.85 -46.39 13.50
N CYS A 163 0.39 -46.89 13.41
CA CYS A 163 1.53 -46.09 12.97
C CYS A 163 1.77 -46.33 11.46
N TYR A 164 1.44 -45.36 10.60
CA TYR A 164 1.76 -45.43 9.17
C TYR A 164 3.23 -45.09 8.96
N ARG A 165 4.06 -46.09 8.66
CA ARG A 165 5.46 -45.86 8.28
C ARG A 165 5.55 -45.61 6.77
N VAL A 166 5.51 -44.33 6.36
CA VAL A 166 5.80 -43.95 4.98
C VAL A 166 7.31 -44.03 4.75
N CYS A 167 7.77 -45.05 4.04
CA CYS A 167 9.17 -45.18 3.63
C CYS A 167 9.34 -44.52 2.25
N VAL A 168 9.71 -43.24 2.22
CA VAL A 168 10.14 -42.55 1.00
C VAL A 168 11.60 -42.92 0.74
N ARG A 169 11.89 -43.53 -0.42
CA ARG A 169 13.27 -43.82 -0.85
C ARG A 169 13.84 -42.56 -1.53
N LEU A 170 14.60 -41.76 -0.78
CA LEU A 170 15.32 -40.60 -1.32
C LEU A 170 16.51 -41.03 -2.20
N PRO A 171 16.97 -40.19 -3.16
CA PRO A 171 18.19 -40.43 -3.93
C PRO A 171 19.40 -40.51 -3.00
N ARG A 172 20.37 -41.35 -3.36
CA ARG A 172 21.53 -41.77 -2.53
C ARG A 172 22.24 -40.59 -1.84
N LEU A 173 21.93 -40.35 -0.57
CA LEU A 173 22.80 -39.70 0.39
C LEU A 173 23.62 -40.78 1.11
N GLY A 174 24.91 -40.52 1.33
CA GLY A 174 25.89 -41.46 1.87
C GLY A 174 25.40 -42.14 3.14
N ILE A 175 25.46 -43.48 3.16
CA ILE A 175 25.01 -44.31 4.27
C ILE A 175 26.24 -44.75 5.05
N ASP A 176 26.41 -44.24 6.27
CA ASP A 176 27.33 -44.85 7.23
C ASP A 176 26.63 -46.06 7.89
N ARG A 177 27.36 -47.16 8.08
CA ARG A 177 26.79 -48.46 8.50
C ARG A 177 27.08 -48.73 9.97
N ASP A 178 26.05 -48.69 10.81
CA ASP A 178 26.06 -49.26 12.18
C ASP A 178 25.81 -50.79 12.12
N PRO A 179 26.52 -51.66 12.89
CA PRO A 179 26.43 -53.12 12.77
C PRO A 179 25.10 -53.76 13.19
N ASN A 180 24.16 -53.03 13.79
CA ASN A 180 22.94 -53.61 14.38
C ASN A 180 21.65 -53.50 13.54
N GLY A 181 21.74 -53.13 12.26
CA GLY A 181 20.66 -53.36 11.29
C GLY A 181 19.37 -52.54 11.47
N ILE A 182 19.34 -51.55 12.36
CA ILE A 182 18.22 -50.59 12.46
C ILE A 182 18.49 -49.44 11.48
N ARG A 183 17.70 -49.35 10.40
CA ARG A 183 17.69 -48.17 9.53
C ARG A 183 16.91 -47.04 10.22
N THR A 184 17.58 -46.23 11.00
CA THR A 184 17.09 -44.91 11.38
C THR A 184 17.34 -43.97 10.22
N CYS A 185 16.26 -43.45 9.61
CA CYS A 185 16.37 -42.21 8.86
C CYS A 185 16.68 -41.14 9.91
N ILE A 186 17.95 -40.80 10.10
CA ILE A 186 18.31 -39.60 10.84
C ILE A 186 17.86 -38.45 9.94
N PHE A 187 16.62 -38.01 10.12
CA PHE A 187 16.33 -36.60 9.86
C PHE A 187 17.36 -35.86 10.70
N ASP A 188 18.13 -34.99 10.08
CA ASP A 188 19.04 -34.11 10.80
C ASP A 188 18.18 -33.09 11.55
N SER A 189 17.48 -33.60 12.57
CA SER A 189 16.65 -32.86 13.51
C SER A 189 17.48 -31.79 14.17
N ASP A 190 18.80 -32.00 14.28
CA ASP A 190 19.73 -31.07 14.88
C ASP A 190 20.00 -29.90 13.93
N LYS A 191 20.15 -30.11 12.61
CA LYS A 191 20.16 -29.01 11.63
C LYS A 191 18.83 -28.29 11.50
N LEU A 192 17.70 -29.01 11.60
CA LEU A 192 16.37 -28.38 11.56
C LEU A 192 16.08 -27.63 12.86
N GLN A 193 16.43 -28.18 14.03
CA GLN A 193 16.30 -27.55 15.35
C GLN A 193 17.28 -26.38 15.49
N ALA A 194 18.49 -26.45 14.94
CA ALA A 194 19.41 -25.33 14.87
C ALA A 194 18.92 -24.21 13.92
N LYS A 195 18.17 -24.55 12.86
CA LYS A 195 17.44 -23.56 12.05
C LYS A 195 16.20 -23.00 12.78
N MET A 196 15.53 -23.80 13.60
CA MET A 196 14.35 -23.39 14.38
C MET A 196 14.71 -22.57 15.63
N SER A 197 15.88 -22.80 16.25
CA SER A 197 16.34 -22.06 17.43
C SER A 197 16.90 -20.67 17.11
N ASN A 198 17.09 -20.36 15.83
CA ASN A 198 17.65 -19.11 15.32
C ASN A 198 16.57 -18.13 14.83
N SER A 199 15.34 -18.22 15.37
CA SER A 199 14.21 -17.34 14.98
C SER A 199 14.42 -15.85 15.31
N THR A 200 15.49 -15.52 16.02
CA THR A 200 15.96 -14.15 16.24
C THR A 200 17.42 -14.07 15.79
N THR A 201 17.63 -13.67 14.55
CA THR A 201 18.97 -13.33 14.06
C THR A 201 19.54 -12.15 14.88
N PRO A 202 20.86 -12.08 15.15
CA PRO A 202 21.42 -11.05 16.04
C PRO A 202 21.20 -9.60 15.58
N TRP A 203 20.95 -9.41 14.29
CA TRP A 203 20.68 -8.10 13.67
C TRP A 203 19.21 -7.71 13.68
N LEU A 204 18.29 -8.61 14.04
CA LEU A 204 16.86 -8.33 13.97
C LEU A 204 16.40 -7.53 15.19
N ASP A 205 16.00 -6.29 14.96
CA ASP A 205 15.22 -5.49 15.90
C ASP A 205 13.73 -5.74 15.65
N THR A 206 13.05 -6.32 16.65
CA THR A 206 11.63 -6.65 16.53
C THR A 206 10.74 -5.42 16.52
N GLY A 207 11.15 -4.31 17.14
CA GLY A 207 10.43 -3.05 17.17
C GLY A 207 10.47 -2.35 15.81
N ASP A 208 11.66 -2.26 15.21
CA ASP A 208 11.84 -1.69 13.86
C ASP A 208 11.05 -2.51 12.84
N ASN A 209 11.16 -3.84 12.87
CA ASN A 209 10.41 -4.68 11.94
C ASN A 209 8.88 -4.56 12.14
N ALA A 210 8.40 -4.50 13.38
CA ALA A 210 6.96 -4.34 13.68
C ALA A 210 6.43 -2.98 13.20
N TRP A 211 7.18 -1.91 13.43
CA TRP A 211 6.83 -0.59 12.93
C TRP A 211 6.84 -0.54 11.41
N GLN A 212 7.85 -1.09 10.76
CA GLN A 212 7.95 -1.06 9.29
C GLN A 212 6.83 -1.84 8.59
N LEU A 213 6.46 -3.01 9.13
CA LEU A 213 5.33 -3.79 8.61
C LEU A 213 4.00 -3.03 8.77
N THR A 214 3.85 -2.35 9.91
CA THR A 214 2.67 -1.52 10.20
C THR A 214 2.63 -0.29 9.30
N ALA A 215 3.73 0.44 9.18
CA ALA A 215 3.89 1.60 8.32
C ALA A 215 3.62 1.24 6.85
N GLY A 216 4.19 0.15 6.35
CA GLY A 216 3.91 -0.35 5.00
C GLY A 216 2.44 -0.70 4.79
N SER A 217 1.79 -1.29 5.80
CA SER A 217 0.35 -1.59 5.74
C SER A 217 -0.52 -0.33 5.74
N LEU A 218 -0.14 0.70 6.52
CA LEU A 218 -0.82 2.00 6.52
C LEU A 218 -0.71 2.71 5.16
N VAL A 219 0.45 2.64 4.51
CA VAL A 219 0.62 3.15 3.13
C VAL A 219 -0.16 2.31 2.12
N ALA A 220 -0.18 0.99 2.28
CA ALA A 220 -1.00 0.11 1.45
C ALA A 220 -2.49 0.50 1.52
N LEU A 221 -2.99 0.78 2.74
CA LEU A 221 -4.37 1.23 2.96
C LEU A 221 -4.72 2.50 2.19
N GLN A 222 -3.75 3.41 1.97
CA GLN A 222 -3.98 4.60 1.16
C GLN A 222 -4.27 4.27 -0.30
N SER A 223 -3.61 3.27 -0.89
CA SER A 223 -3.93 2.80 -2.24
C SER A 223 -5.21 1.97 -2.24
N VAL A 224 -5.24 0.92 -1.41
CA VAL A 224 -6.32 -0.06 -1.28
C VAL A 224 -6.65 -0.22 0.20
N PRO A 225 -7.79 0.30 0.71
CA PRO A 225 -8.95 0.78 -0.06
C PRO A 225 -9.04 2.30 -0.27
N GLY A 226 -8.14 3.13 0.26
CA GLY A 226 -8.28 4.60 0.33
C GLY A 226 -8.59 5.27 -1.01
N LEU A 227 -7.65 5.22 -1.97
CA LEU A 227 -7.81 5.80 -3.30
C LEU A 227 -8.85 5.08 -4.14
N VAL A 228 -9.04 3.76 -3.94
CA VAL A 228 -10.12 3.01 -4.59
C VAL A 228 -11.48 3.62 -4.26
N VAL A 229 -11.79 3.81 -2.97
CA VAL A 229 -13.07 4.39 -2.54
C VAL A 229 -13.16 5.87 -2.88
N PHE A 230 -12.05 6.61 -2.77
CA PHE A 230 -11.98 8.02 -3.17
C PHE A 230 -12.31 8.20 -4.66
N TYR A 231 -11.68 7.42 -5.54
CA TYR A 231 -11.88 7.51 -6.98
C TYR A 231 -13.27 7.05 -7.43
N ALA A 232 -13.80 5.97 -6.83
CA ALA A 232 -15.17 5.55 -7.08
C ALA A 232 -16.19 6.65 -6.71
N GLY A 233 -15.96 7.35 -5.58
CA GLY A 233 -16.85 8.40 -5.07
C GLY A 233 -16.74 9.74 -5.80
N ILE A 234 -15.55 10.14 -6.22
CA ILE A 234 -15.33 11.46 -6.84
C ILE A 234 -15.71 11.49 -8.32
N MET A 235 -15.66 10.34 -8.99
CA MET A 235 -16.05 10.20 -10.38
C MET A 235 -17.57 10.06 -10.52
N ARG A 236 -18.09 10.31 -11.72
CA ARG A 236 -19.51 10.04 -12.03
C ARG A 236 -19.81 8.55 -11.86
N SER A 237 -21.05 8.20 -11.52
CA SER A 237 -21.45 6.80 -11.26
C SER A 237 -21.09 5.83 -12.39
N LYS A 238 -21.22 6.26 -13.65
CA LYS A 238 -20.83 5.49 -14.84
C LYS A 238 -19.34 5.19 -14.98
N TRP A 239 -18.49 5.74 -14.10
CA TRP A 239 -17.04 5.55 -14.11
C TRP A 239 -16.50 5.05 -12.77
N ALA A 240 -17.38 4.75 -11.81
CA ALA A 240 -16.97 4.38 -10.46
C ALA A 240 -16.16 3.07 -10.46
N ILE A 241 -16.58 2.07 -11.24
CA ILE A 241 -15.91 0.76 -11.33
C ILE A 241 -14.58 0.91 -12.06
N ASN A 242 -14.55 1.54 -13.24
CA ASN A 242 -13.32 1.73 -13.98
C ASN A 242 -12.26 2.47 -13.14
N SER A 243 -12.68 3.50 -12.41
CA SER A 243 -11.76 4.30 -11.59
C SER A 243 -11.20 3.52 -10.40
N ALA A 244 -12.04 2.74 -9.71
CA ALA A 244 -11.62 1.81 -8.67
C ALA A 244 -10.69 0.71 -9.21
N PHE A 245 -11.03 0.14 -10.37
CA PHE A 245 -10.30 -0.98 -10.95
C PHE A 245 -8.93 -0.56 -11.52
N MET A 246 -8.81 0.66 -12.06
CA MET A 246 -7.51 1.23 -12.44
C MET A 246 -6.54 1.26 -11.25
N ALA A 247 -7.04 1.60 -10.05
CA ALA A 247 -6.25 1.62 -8.82
C ALA A 247 -5.84 0.20 -8.37
N PHE A 248 -6.78 -0.75 -8.34
CA PHE A 248 -6.47 -2.16 -8.03
C PHE A 248 -5.46 -2.77 -8.99
N TYR A 249 -5.66 -2.57 -10.29
CA TYR A 249 -4.72 -3.03 -11.31
C TYR A 249 -3.35 -2.40 -11.12
N GLY A 250 -3.30 -1.06 -10.93
CA GLY A 250 -2.06 -0.33 -10.70
C GLY A 250 -1.27 -0.88 -9.52
N PHE A 251 -1.94 -1.17 -8.40
CA PHE A 251 -1.35 -1.78 -7.22
C PHE A 251 -0.80 -3.18 -7.48
N ALA A 252 -1.61 -4.07 -8.06
CA ALA A 252 -1.24 -5.46 -8.32
C ALA A 252 -0.12 -5.60 -9.36
N ALA A 253 -0.22 -4.87 -10.49
CA ALA A 253 0.80 -4.90 -11.54
C ALA A 253 2.13 -4.32 -11.07
N THR A 254 2.09 -3.29 -10.21
CA THR A 254 3.30 -2.74 -9.59
C THR A 254 3.96 -3.78 -8.69
N LEU A 255 3.22 -4.54 -7.87
CA LEU A 255 3.79 -5.57 -6.99
C LEU A 255 4.59 -6.60 -7.78
N ILE A 256 4.00 -7.14 -8.85
CA ILE A 256 4.64 -8.14 -9.69
C ILE A 256 5.89 -7.57 -10.37
N THR A 257 5.79 -6.36 -10.93
CA THR A 257 6.94 -5.65 -11.53
C THR A 257 8.06 -5.41 -10.51
N TRP A 258 7.67 -5.05 -9.28
CA TRP A 258 8.57 -4.72 -8.17
C TRP A 258 9.44 -5.89 -7.74
N VAL A 259 8.82 -7.03 -7.47
CA VAL A 259 9.52 -8.22 -6.97
C VAL A 259 10.34 -8.94 -8.05
N LEU A 260 9.95 -8.80 -9.32
CA LEU A 260 10.65 -9.45 -10.43
C LEU A 260 11.90 -8.68 -10.88
N TRP A 261 11.88 -7.34 -10.87
CA TRP A 261 13.08 -6.56 -11.22
C TRP A 261 13.16 -5.16 -10.61
N ALA A 262 12.04 -4.46 -10.43
CA ALA A 262 12.08 -3.02 -10.19
C ALA A 262 12.58 -2.63 -8.79
N TYR A 263 12.43 -3.48 -7.76
CA TYR A 263 13.02 -3.22 -6.44
C TYR A 263 14.54 -3.03 -6.53
N LYS A 264 15.25 -3.95 -7.21
CA LYS A 264 16.72 -3.84 -7.36
C LYS A 264 17.12 -2.69 -8.29
N MET A 265 16.28 -2.30 -9.24
CA MET A 265 16.51 -1.07 -10.01
C MET A 265 16.43 0.19 -9.15
N GLY A 266 15.53 0.22 -8.16
CA GLY A 266 15.37 1.36 -7.25
C GLY A 266 16.37 1.38 -6.08
N PHE A 267 16.74 0.21 -5.55
CA PHE A 267 17.45 0.10 -4.26
C PHE A 267 18.61 -0.90 -4.26
N GLY A 268 18.94 -1.50 -5.42
CA GLY A 268 20.00 -2.49 -5.55
C GLY A 268 21.35 -1.89 -5.91
N TYR A 269 22.24 -2.71 -6.48
CA TYR A 269 23.56 -2.28 -6.92
C TYR A 269 23.45 -1.30 -8.08
N GLN A 270 24.30 -0.28 -8.08
CA GLN A 270 24.32 0.74 -9.13
C GLN A 270 24.68 0.15 -10.50
N MET A 271 23.85 0.44 -11.52
CA MET A 271 24.13 0.14 -12.92
C MET A 271 24.56 1.40 -13.68
N LEU A 272 23.79 2.47 -13.53
CA LEU A 272 24.06 3.81 -14.04
C LEU A 272 23.90 4.83 -12.89
N PRO A 273 24.34 6.10 -13.05
CA PRO A 273 24.21 7.10 -11.99
C PRO A 273 22.78 7.33 -11.46
N PHE A 274 21.77 6.91 -12.20
CA PHE A 274 20.35 7.14 -11.92
C PHE A 274 19.51 5.85 -11.88
N VAL A 275 20.11 4.66 -12.00
CA VAL A 275 19.38 3.37 -11.87
C VAL A 275 20.26 2.21 -11.42
N GLY A 276 19.68 1.30 -10.66
CA GLY A 276 20.29 0.04 -10.25
C GLY A 276 20.12 -1.11 -11.25
N ILE A 277 20.81 -2.23 -10.98
CA ILE A 277 20.77 -3.45 -11.80
C ILE A 277 19.42 -4.17 -11.58
N PRO A 278 18.64 -4.48 -12.62
CA PRO A 278 17.38 -5.22 -12.49
C PRO A 278 17.62 -6.66 -12.01
N GLY A 279 16.72 -7.18 -11.18
CA GLY A 279 16.69 -8.60 -10.85
C GLY A 279 15.69 -8.96 -9.75
N PRO A 280 15.40 -10.26 -9.56
CA PRO A 280 14.31 -10.70 -8.69
C PRO A 280 14.69 -10.74 -7.21
N VAL A 281 13.67 -10.66 -6.35
CA VAL A 281 13.70 -10.86 -4.89
C VAL A 281 12.64 -11.89 -4.48
N MET A 282 12.77 -13.13 -4.97
CA MET A 282 11.72 -14.15 -4.92
C MET A 282 12.15 -15.47 -4.25
N THR A 283 13.31 -15.49 -3.60
CA THR A 283 13.81 -16.69 -2.92
C THR A 283 13.82 -16.46 -1.43
N VAL A 284 13.38 -17.47 -0.66
CA VAL A 284 13.20 -17.36 0.80
C VAL A 284 14.50 -16.99 1.51
N ASP A 285 15.65 -17.43 1.01
CA ASP A 285 16.96 -17.05 1.54
C ASP A 285 17.25 -15.55 1.38
N VAL A 286 16.83 -14.94 0.26
CA VAL A 286 16.94 -13.49 0.03
C VAL A 286 15.91 -12.75 0.87
N GLU A 287 14.68 -13.22 0.93
CA GLU A 287 13.57 -12.58 1.68
C GLU A 287 13.82 -12.54 3.20
N LEU A 288 14.46 -13.58 3.75
CA LEU A 288 14.81 -13.68 5.17
C LEU A 288 16.17 -13.05 5.51
N SER A 289 16.95 -12.63 4.51
CA SER A 289 18.23 -11.96 4.74
C SER A 289 18.04 -10.59 5.39
N GLN A 290 19.06 -10.07 6.05
CA GLN A 290 19.04 -8.71 6.57
C GLN A 290 18.87 -7.71 5.41
N SER A 291 18.01 -6.71 5.60
CA SER A 291 17.86 -5.63 4.63
C SER A 291 19.17 -4.86 4.45
N TYR A 292 19.60 -4.75 3.18
CA TYR A 292 20.81 -4.06 2.78
C TYR A 292 20.58 -3.31 1.47
N LEU A 293 20.83 -2.00 1.47
CA LEU A 293 20.79 -1.12 0.29
C LEU A 293 22.23 -0.88 -0.18
N PRO A 294 22.74 -1.64 -1.15
CA PRO A 294 24.17 -1.67 -1.45
C PRO A 294 24.75 -0.37 -1.99
N ALA A 295 23.98 0.40 -2.78
CA ALA A 295 24.47 1.65 -3.36
C ALA A 295 24.52 2.81 -2.36
N THR A 296 23.78 2.72 -1.24
CA THR A 296 23.91 3.65 -0.10
C THR A 296 24.82 3.11 1.00
N GLY A 297 25.09 1.80 1.03
CA GLY A 297 25.82 1.14 2.11
C GLY A 297 25.01 0.99 3.40
N LEU A 298 23.68 1.12 3.34
CA LEU A 298 22.81 1.12 4.51
C LEU A 298 22.30 -0.29 4.84
N TYR A 299 22.49 -0.70 6.09
CA TYR A 299 21.84 -1.88 6.66
C TYR A 299 20.65 -1.46 7.51
N GLN A 300 19.57 -2.25 7.47
CA GLN A 300 18.45 -2.10 8.38
C GLN A 300 18.28 -3.35 9.24
N ASN A 301 17.80 -3.16 10.46
CA ASN A 301 17.70 -4.22 11.47
C ASN A 301 16.43 -5.06 11.31
N PHE A 302 16.01 -5.31 10.07
CA PHE A 302 14.84 -6.11 9.74
C PHE A 302 15.03 -6.85 8.40
N PRO A 303 14.19 -7.86 8.09
CA PRO A 303 14.35 -8.67 6.89
C PRO A 303 14.19 -7.87 5.59
N LEU A 304 14.91 -8.26 4.54
CA LEU A 304 14.84 -7.62 3.23
C LEU A 304 13.40 -7.62 2.68
N SER A 305 12.62 -8.68 2.92
CA SER A 305 11.21 -8.74 2.55
C SER A 305 10.38 -7.58 3.11
N THR A 306 10.65 -7.14 4.34
CA THR A 306 10.01 -5.96 4.94
C THR A 306 10.36 -4.68 4.18
N MET A 307 11.63 -4.49 3.80
CA MET A 307 12.06 -3.35 2.97
C MET A 307 11.40 -3.37 1.59
N VAL A 308 11.37 -4.55 0.95
CA VAL A 308 10.77 -4.74 -0.37
C VAL A 308 9.29 -4.37 -0.35
N TYR A 309 8.54 -4.83 0.66
CA TYR A 309 7.12 -4.52 0.81
C TYR A 309 6.88 -3.03 1.09
N PHE A 310 7.66 -2.43 2.00
CA PHE A 310 7.53 -1.01 2.30
C PHE A 310 7.78 -0.13 1.08
N GLN A 311 8.84 -0.39 0.31
CA GLN A 311 9.12 0.41 -0.89
C GLN A 311 8.16 0.11 -2.06
N PHE A 312 7.59 -1.10 -2.10
CA PHE A 312 6.54 -1.46 -3.06
C PHE A 312 5.32 -0.55 -2.91
N VAL A 313 4.85 -0.30 -1.68
CA VAL A 313 3.59 0.43 -1.47
C VAL A 313 3.71 1.91 -1.90
N PHE A 314 4.90 2.51 -1.82
CA PHE A 314 5.19 3.81 -2.44
C PHE A 314 5.22 3.78 -3.97
N ALA A 315 5.81 2.73 -4.55
CA ALA A 315 5.78 2.55 -6.00
C ALA A 315 4.34 2.44 -6.52
N ALA A 316 3.53 1.64 -5.82
CA ALA A 316 2.14 1.40 -6.15
C ALA A 316 1.30 2.68 -6.02
N ILE A 317 1.38 3.39 -4.90
CA ILE A 317 0.58 4.61 -4.69
C ILE A 317 0.95 5.71 -5.70
N THR A 318 2.21 5.78 -6.16
CA THR A 318 2.63 6.72 -7.21
C THR A 318 1.84 6.51 -8.51
N ILE A 319 1.70 5.26 -8.94
CA ILE A 319 0.90 4.88 -10.11
C ILE A 319 -0.58 5.21 -9.87
N VAL A 320 -1.11 4.87 -8.69
CA VAL A 320 -2.51 5.12 -8.38
C VAL A 320 -2.83 6.62 -8.37
N ILE A 321 -1.96 7.46 -7.78
CA ILE A 321 -2.09 8.92 -7.80
C ILE A 321 -2.13 9.45 -9.25
N MET A 322 -1.20 8.98 -10.09
CA MET A 322 -1.16 9.36 -11.51
C MET A 322 -2.44 8.95 -12.25
N ALA A 323 -3.05 7.80 -11.90
CA ALA A 323 -4.32 7.37 -12.46
C ALA A 323 -5.43 8.41 -12.25
N GLY A 324 -5.37 9.17 -11.16
CA GLY A 324 -6.27 10.29 -10.86
C GLY A 324 -6.31 11.36 -11.97
N ALA A 325 -5.19 11.59 -12.67
CA ALA A 325 -5.17 12.49 -13.83
C ALA A 325 -5.85 11.87 -15.04
N LEU A 326 -6.09 10.55 -15.00
CA LEU A 326 -6.48 9.74 -16.15
C LEU A 326 -7.92 9.20 -16.15
N LEU A 327 -8.63 9.36 -15.04
CA LEU A 327 -9.92 8.72 -14.80
C LEU A 327 -11.00 9.12 -15.81
N GLY A 328 -11.86 8.16 -16.16
CA GLY A 328 -13.06 8.36 -16.99
C GLY A 328 -12.79 8.53 -18.48
N ARG A 329 -11.58 8.23 -18.98
CA ARG A 329 -11.29 8.22 -20.43
C ARG A 329 -10.08 7.41 -20.89
N MET A 330 -9.20 7.01 -19.99
CA MET A 330 -8.04 6.18 -20.36
C MET A 330 -8.51 4.80 -20.83
N ASN A 331 -8.01 4.34 -21.98
CA ASN A 331 -8.23 2.97 -22.42
C ASN A 331 -7.59 1.99 -21.41
N PHE A 332 -8.36 1.02 -20.93
CA PHE A 332 -7.92 0.14 -19.86
C PHE A 332 -6.75 -0.75 -20.28
N LEU A 333 -6.74 -1.25 -21.52
CA LEU A 333 -5.60 -2.03 -22.04
C LEU A 333 -4.32 -1.18 -22.15
N ALA A 334 -4.45 0.08 -22.58
CA ALA A 334 -3.32 1.01 -22.59
C ALA A 334 -2.79 1.26 -21.16
N TRP A 335 -3.68 1.41 -20.18
CA TRP A 335 -3.31 1.52 -18.75
C TRP A 335 -2.55 0.29 -18.28
N MET A 336 -3.02 -0.91 -18.64
CA MET A 336 -2.41 -2.17 -18.25
C MET A 336 -0.94 -2.29 -18.70
N ILE A 337 -0.65 -1.83 -19.91
CA ILE A 337 0.71 -1.85 -20.46
C ILE A 337 1.54 -0.70 -19.90
N PHE A 338 0.92 0.46 -19.71
CA PHE A 338 1.59 1.67 -19.23
C PHE A 338 2.18 1.49 -17.82
N VAL A 339 1.43 0.89 -16.88
CA VAL A 339 1.86 0.74 -15.47
C VAL A 339 3.22 0.05 -15.31
N PRO A 340 3.44 -1.20 -15.75
CA PRO A 340 4.71 -1.89 -15.53
C PRO A 340 5.88 -1.21 -16.25
N ILE A 341 5.63 -0.62 -17.42
CA ILE A 341 6.65 0.10 -18.18
C ILE A 341 7.03 1.40 -17.47
N TRP A 342 6.06 2.16 -16.97
CA TRP A 342 6.31 3.43 -16.29
C TRP A 342 7.02 3.23 -14.95
N ILE A 343 6.64 2.20 -14.18
CA ILE A 343 7.41 1.80 -12.98
C ILE A 343 8.88 1.55 -13.35
N THR A 344 9.10 0.80 -14.43
CA THR A 344 10.44 0.38 -14.86
C THR A 344 11.32 1.53 -15.34
N PHE A 345 10.78 2.49 -16.10
CA PHE A 345 11.59 3.54 -16.76
C PHE A 345 11.46 4.93 -16.14
N SER A 346 10.48 5.16 -15.27
CA SER A 346 10.29 6.45 -14.59
C SER A 346 10.47 6.33 -13.09
N TYR A 347 9.64 5.51 -12.42
CA TYR A 347 9.64 5.43 -10.96
C TYR A 347 10.99 4.98 -10.38
N THR A 348 11.53 3.86 -10.88
CA THR A 348 12.83 3.33 -10.41
C THR A 348 13.96 4.32 -10.61
N ILE A 349 13.90 5.17 -11.65
CA ILE A 349 14.91 6.19 -11.91
C ILE A 349 14.85 7.29 -10.85
N GLY A 350 13.65 7.77 -10.54
CA GLY A 350 13.45 8.73 -9.47
C GLY A 350 13.90 8.17 -8.12
N ALA A 351 13.42 6.95 -7.79
CA ALA A 351 13.74 6.27 -6.54
C ALA A 351 15.23 6.01 -6.39
N PHE A 352 15.91 5.48 -7.41
CA PHE A 352 17.35 5.25 -7.33
C PHE A 352 18.13 6.56 -7.22
N SER A 353 17.75 7.57 -8.00
CA SER A 353 18.44 8.86 -8.01
C SER A 353 18.40 9.56 -6.65
N LEU A 354 17.26 9.52 -5.95
CA LEU A 354 17.03 10.25 -4.69
C LEU A 354 17.19 9.42 -3.41
N TRP A 355 16.91 8.12 -3.46
CA TRP A 355 16.90 7.24 -2.28
C TRP A 355 17.87 6.07 -2.39
N GLY A 356 17.97 5.47 -3.57
CA GLY A 356 18.77 4.26 -3.80
C GLY A 356 20.28 4.50 -3.92
N GLY A 357 20.79 5.69 -3.59
CA GLY A 357 22.22 6.00 -3.64
C GLY A 357 22.72 6.59 -4.96
N GLY A 358 21.81 6.94 -5.87
CA GLY A 358 22.13 7.58 -7.14
C GLY A 358 22.57 9.04 -7.02
N PHE A 359 22.75 9.71 -8.15
CA PHE A 359 23.48 10.97 -8.21
C PHE A 359 22.83 12.14 -7.43
N LEU A 360 21.49 12.18 -7.27
CA LEU A 360 20.83 13.23 -6.48
C LEU A 360 20.96 13.00 -4.98
N TYR A 361 20.91 11.73 -4.55
CA TYR A 361 21.24 11.31 -3.20
C TYR A 361 22.67 11.75 -2.85
N GLN A 362 23.65 11.44 -3.71
CA GLN A 362 25.04 11.83 -3.52
C GLN A 362 25.25 13.36 -3.58
N LEU A 363 24.43 14.07 -4.36
CA LEU A 363 24.45 15.53 -4.42
C LEU A 363 23.96 16.18 -3.12
N GLY A 364 23.20 15.45 -2.29
CA GLY A 364 22.63 15.93 -1.04
C GLY A 364 21.23 16.50 -1.17
N VAL A 365 20.47 16.13 -2.21
CA VAL A 365 19.05 16.50 -2.30
C VAL A 365 18.28 15.76 -1.20
N ILE A 366 17.52 16.51 -0.40
CA ILE A 366 16.70 15.95 0.67
C ILE A 366 15.31 15.68 0.10
N ASP A 367 14.92 14.42 0.06
CA ASP A 367 13.55 13.99 -0.22
C ASP A 367 13.16 12.94 0.82
N TYR A 368 12.72 13.42 1.99
CA TYR A 368 12.47 12.60 3.18
C TYR A 368 11.53 11.42 2.87
N SER A 369 10.34 11.69 2.32
CA SER A 369 9.34 10.66 1.99
C SER A 369 8.75 10.65 0.60
N GLY A 370 9.34 11.37 -0.35
CA GLY A 370 8.95 11.25 -1.77
C GLY A 370 8.11 12.41 -2.25
N GLY A 371 8.39 13.61 -1.76
CA GLY A 371 7.90 14.84 -2.37
C GLY A 371 8.26 14.90 -3.85
N TYR A 372 9.45 14.41 -4.21
CA TYR A 372 9.87 14.35 -5.60
C TYR A 372 9.64 12.98 -6.24
N VAL A 373 10.10 11.89 -5.61
CA VAL A 373 9.98 10.52 -6.18
C VAL A 373 8.52 10.14 -6.47
N ILE A 374 7.59 10.59 -5.62
CA ILE A 374 6.18 10.21 -5.70
C ILE A 374 5.35 11.36 -6.25
N HIS A 375 5.29 12.49 -5.53
CA HIS A 375 4.27 13.51 -5.82
C HIS A 375 4.63 14.40 -7.02
N LEU A 376 5.86 14.93 -7.06
CA LEU A 376 6.32 15.68 -8.22
C LEU A 376 6.33 14.80 -9.49
N SER A 377 6.80 13.57 -9.33
CA SER A 377 6.85 12.55 -10.38
C SER A 377 5.47 12.21 -10.94
N SER A 378 4.55 11.71 -10.10
CA SER A 378 3.18 11.35 -10.51
C SER A 378 2.37 12.55 -10.99
N GLY A 379 2.53 13.73 -10.39
CA GLY A 379 1.86 14.94 -10.85
C GLY A 379 2.33 15.43 -12.21
N THR A 380 3.63 15.37 -12.47
CA THR A 380 4.18 15.71 -13.78
C THR A 380 3.75 14.67 -14.83
N ALA A 381 3.92 13.38 -14.51
CA ALA A 381 3.55 12.30 -15.42
C ALA A 381 2.04 12.26 -15.69
N GLY A 382 1.19 12.47 -14.69
CA GLY A 382 -0.26 12.54 -14.84
C GLY A 382 -0.68 13.67 -15.79
N PHE A 383 -0.10 14.86 -15.63
CA PHE A 383 -0.37 15.99 -16.51
C PHE A 383 0.07 15.74 -17.96
N VAL A 384 1.28 15.18 -18.15
CA VAL A 384 1.81 14.80 -19.46
C VAL A 384 0.95 13.71 -20.10
N ALA A 385 0.54 12.71 -19.32
CA ALA A 385 -0.32 11.65 -19.80
C ALA A 385 -1.72 12.16 -20.18
N ALA A 386 -2.31 13.06 -19.39
CA ALA A 386 -3.57 13.71 -19.72
C ALA A 386 -3.49 14.48 -21.05
N HIS A 387 -2.35 15.14 -21.33
CA HIS A 387 -2.11 15.79 -22.62
C HIS A 387 -2.14 14.79 -23.80
N TRP A 388 -1.46 13.65 -23.68
CA TRP A 388 -1.40 12.63 -24.74
C TRP A 388 -2.72 11.86 -24.95
N VAL A 389 -3.45 11.59 -23.87
CA VAL A 389 -4.74 10.88 -23.91
C VAL A 389 -5.83 11.80 -24.48
N GLY A 390 -5.80 13.09 -24.13
CA GLY A 390 -6.83 14.05 -24.52
C GLY A 390 -8.04 14.04 -23.60
N PRO A 391 -9.01 14.94 -23.84
CA PRO A 391 -10.05 15.27 -22.87
C PRO A 391 -11.19 14.24 -22.81
N ARG A 392 -11.86 14.19 -21.65
CA ARG A 392 -13.20 13.59 -21.49
C ARG A 392 -14.24 14.31 -22.34
N LEU A 393 -15.44 13.73 -22.41
CA LEU A 393 -16.60 14.38 -23.02
C LEU A 393 -16.81 15.79 -22.44
N ALA A 394 -17.14 16.75 -23.30
CA ALA A 394 -17.43 18.11 -22.86
C ALA A 394 -18.58 18.15 -21.84
N ALA A 395 -19.59 17.29 -22.01
CA ALA A 395 -20.70 17.15 -21.06
C ALA A 395 -20.24 16.67 -19.67
N ASP A 396 -19.35 15.67 -19.62
CA ASP A 396 -18.80 15.15 -18.34
C ASP A 396 -17.90 16.19 -17.64
N ARG A 397 -17.25 17.07 -18.41
CA ARG A 397 -16.44 18.17 -17.88
C ARG A 397 -17.30 19.34 -17.40
N ALA A 398 -18.42 19.61 -18.07
CA ALA A 398 -19.37 20.65 -17.67
C ALA A 398 -20.13 20.26 -16.40
N ASP A 399 -20.43 18.97 -16.22
CA ASP A 399 -21.03 18.42 -15.01
C ASP A 399 -20.18 17.29 -14.43
N SER A 400 -19.25 17.67 -13.55
CA SER A 400 -18.32 16.76 -12.89
C SER A 400 -18.72 16.47 -11.43
N ARG A 401 -20.03 16.44 -11.13
CA ARG A 401 -20.49 16.16 -9.76
C ARG A 401 -20.05 14.74 -9.31
N PRO A 402 -19.52 14.60 -8.08
CA PRO A 402 -19.19 13.30 -7.50
C PRO A 402 -20.40 12.37 -7.44
N SER A 403 -20.19 11.06 -7.63
CA SER A 403 -21.22 10.03 -7.42
C SER A 403 -21.60 9.93 -5.94
N ASN A 404 -20.62 10.01 -5.03
CA ASN A 404 -20.82 9.92 -3.60
C ASN A 404 -19.70 10.66 -2.84
N ILE A 405 -20.03 11.86 -2.35
CA ILE A 405 -19.09 12.69 -1.58
C ILE A 405 -18.68 12.06 -0.24
N LEU A 406 -19.52 11.22 0.37
CA LEU A 406 -19.17 10.53 1.62
C LEU A 406 -18.08 9.48 1.38
N CYS A 407 -18.12 8.78 0.25
CA CYS A 407 -17.02 7.90 -0.17
C CYS A 407 -15.72 8.68 -0.37
N VAL A 408 -15.79 9.87 -0.97
CA VAL A 408 -14.61 10.76 -1.09
C VAL A 408 -14.03 11.08 0.29
N LEU A 409 -14.88 11.39 1.28
CA LEU A 409 -14.44 11.68 2.65
C LEU A 409 -13.86 10.46 3.38
N ILE A 410 -14.41 9.27 3.18
CA ILE A 410 -13.86 8.02 3.73
C ILE A 410 -12.46 7.78 3.15
N GLY A 411 -12.33 7.84 1.82
CA GLY A 411 -11.03 7.70 1.15
C GLY A 411 -10.02 8.75 1.61
N ALA A 412 -10.45 10.01 1.73
CA ALA A 412 -9.63 11.11 2.24
C ALA A 412 -9.15 10.88 3.69
N GLY A 413 -10.01 10.38 4.57
CA GLY A 413 -9.64 10.04 5.94
C GLY A 413 -8.61 8.91 6.02
N ILE A 414 -8.76 7.88 5.18
CA ILE A 414 -7.78 6.79 5.08
C ILE A 414 -6.45 7.32 4.55
N LEU A 415 -6.46 8.21 3.55
CA LEU A 415 -5.26 8.88 3.06
C LEU A 415 -4.54 9.64 4.17
N TRP A 416 -5.24 10.44 4.95
CA TRP A 416 -4.64 11.22 6.04
C TRP A 416 -4.00 10.29 7.08
N VAL A 417 -4.76 9.36 7.65
CA VAL A 417 -4.24 8.47 8.71
C VAL A 417 -3.12 7.56 8.18
N GLY A 418 -3.27 7.03 6.97
CA GLY A 418 -2.26 6.21 6.33
C GLY A 418 -0.93 6.93 6.12
N TRP A 419 -0.95 8.27 6.03
CA TRP A 419 0.24 9.09 5.86
C TRP A 419 1.16 9.09 7.08
N ASN A 420 0.64 8.69 8.25
CA ASN A 420 1.46 8.43 9.43
C ASN A 420 2.45 7.29 9.18
N GLY A 421 2.05 6.25 8.43
CA GLY A 421 2.97 5.20 7.98
C GLY A 421 3.88 5.66 6.85
N PHE A 422 3.37 6.51 5.96
CA PHE A 422 4.10 7.07 4.83
C PHE A 422 5.31 7.89 5.28
N ASN A 423 5.10 8.90 6.12
CA ASN A 423 6.19 9.74 6.61
C ASN A 423 6.87 9.16 7.87
N GLY A 424 6.13 8.48 8.74
CA GLY A 424 6.68 7.92 9.97
C GLY A 424 7.49 6.64 9.76
N GLY A 425 7.30 5.93 8.65
CA GLY A 425 8.03 4.68 8.33
C GLY A 425 9.36 4.90 7.61
N ASP A 426 9.64 6.09 7.12
CA ASP A 426 10.81 6.37 6.28
C ASP A 426 12.16 6.46 6.98
N PRO A 427 12.25 6.74 8.29
CA PRO A 427 13.50 6.54 9.02
C PRO A 427 13.98 5.08 9.05
N TYR A 428 13.15 4.14 8.55
CA TYR A 428 13.38 2.69 8.59
C TYR A 428 13.60 2.14 10.01
N ALA A 429 13.10 2.84 11.02
CA ALA A 429 13.26 2.47 12.40
C ALA A 429 12.17 3.11 13.26
N ALA A 430 11.89 2.53 14.42
CA ALA A 430 11.11 3.14 15.48
C ALA A 430 11.95 4.19 16.24
N SER A 431 12.48 5.17 15.50
CA SER A 431 13.43 6.17 15.98
C SER A 431 12.73 7.42 16.55
N ALA A 432 13.52 8.32 17.15
CA ALA A 432 13.02 9.62 17.62
C ALA A 432 12.46 10.49 16.48
N ASP A 433 12.97 10.31 15.25
CA ASP A 433 12.55 11.03 14.05
C ASP A 433 11.14 10.63 13.59
N ALA A 434 10.79 9.34 13.70
CA ALA A 434 9.50 8.81 13.27
C ALA A 434 8.32 9.56 13.93
N GLY A 435 8.42 9.86 15.23
CA GLY A 435 7.41 10.62 15.96
C GLY A 435 7.31 12.08 15.51
N VAL A 436 8.45 12.72 15.21
CA VAL A 436 8.50 14.10 14.69
C VAL A 436 7.83 14.16 13.31
N ALA A 437 8.16 13.23 12.42
CA ALA A 437 7.59 13.15 11.09
C ALA A 437 6.07 12.97 11.12
N VAL A 438 5.54 12.08 11.97
CA VAL A 438 4.10 11.90 12.15
C VAL A 438 3.43 13.18 12.65
N LEU A 439 4.01 13.84 13.66
CA LEU A 439 3.43 15.07 14.21
C LEU A 439 3.41 16.20 13.18
N ASN A 440 4.54 16.43 12.50
CA ASN A 440 4.66 17.44 11.45
C ASN A 440 3.72 17.18 10.27
N THR A 441 3.49 15.91 9.92
CA THR A 441 2.52 15.50 8.90
C THR A 441 1.12 16.00 9.23
N ASN A 442 0.67 15.76 10.47
CA ASN A 442 -0.66 16.13 10.92
C ASN A 442 -0.83 17.65 11.07
N ILE A 443 0.18 18.33 11.62
CA ILE A 443 0.19 19.80 11.76
C ILE A 443 0.07 20.47 10.39
N THR A 444 0.92 20.09 9.42
CA THR A 444 0.91 20.67 8.07
C THR A 444 -0.42 20.44 7.39
N THR A 445 -0.94 19.22 7.48
CA THR A 445 -2.20 18.83 6.84
C THR A 445 -3.38 19.61 7.37
N ALA A 446 -3.48 19.72 8.71
CA ALA A 446 -4.54 20.51 9.34
C ALA A 446 -4.46 21.99 8.93
N PHE A 447 -3.26 22.57 8.95
CA PHE A 447 -3.09 23.98 8.59
C PHE A 447 -3.37 24.26 7.11
N SER A 448 -2.98 23.35 6.22
CA SER A 448 -3.25 23.43 4.78
C SER A 448 -4.73 23.31 4.45
N LEU A 449 -5.44 22.36 5.09
CA LEU A 449 -6.90 22.22 4.98
C LEU A 449 -7.61 23.51 5.40
N LEU A 450 -7.25 24.05 6.57
CA LEU A 450 -7.86 25.28 7.08
C LEU A 450 -7.56 26.48 6.16
N THR A 451 -6.30 26.61 5.71
CA THR A 451 -5.89 27.67 4.79
C THR A 451 -6.66 27.60 3.48
N TRP A 452 -6.75 26.42 2.87
CA TRP A 452 -7.52 26.21 1.63
C TRP A 452 -8.99 26.57 1.83
N THR A 453 -9.59 26.14 2.94
CA THR A 453 -11.00 26.42 3.26
C THR A 453 -11.23 27.92 3.41
N ILE A 454 -10.30 28.64 4.05
CA ILE A 454 -10.32 30.11 4.14
C ILE A 454 -10.24 30.75 2.75
N CYS A 455 -9.33 30.27 1.88
CA CYS A 455 -9.24 30.76 0.50
C CYS A 455 -10.55 30.56 -0.27
N ASP A 456 -11.19 29.40 -0.13
CA ASP A 456 -12.50 29.12 -0.73
C ASP A 456 -13.59 30.06 -0.20
N MET A 457 -13.63 30.31 1.12
CA MET A 457 -14.58 31.25 1.71
C MET A 457 -14.34 32.69 1.23
N ILE A 458 -13.08 33.11 1.09
CA ILE A 458 -12.75 34.45 0.60
C ILE A 458 -13.17 34.63 -0.86
N TYR A 459 -12.84 33.67 -1.72
CA TYR A 459 -13.01 33.78 -3.18
C TYR A 459 -14.39 33.32 -3.66
N TYR A 460 -14.87 32.16 -3.21
CA TYR A 460 -16.15 31.56 -3.62
C TYR A 460 -17.30 31.84 -2.63
N LYS A 461 -17.04 32.53 -1.51
CA LYS A 461 -18.04 32.95 -0.50
C LYS A 461 -18.73 31.80 0.24
N LYS A 462 -18.28 30.56 0.08
CA LYS A 462 -18.80 29.38 0.77
C LYS A 462 -17.67 28.38 1.06
N PRO A 463 -17.71 27.64 2.18
CA PRO A 463 -16.79 26.55 2.41
C PRO A 463 -17.09 25.38 1.46
N SER A 464 -16.05 24.80 0.86
CA SER A 464 -16.16 23.65 -0.05
C SER A 464 -15.56 22.42 0.60
N VAL A 465 -16.34 21.34 0.73
CA VAL A 465 -15.83 20.07 1.28
C VAL A 465 -14.80 19.44 0.35
N ILE A 466 -15.06 19.45 -0.97
CA ILE A 466 -14.07 19.00 -1.96
C ILE A 466 -12.81 19.87 -1.90
N GLY A 467 -12.97 21.18 -1.72
CA GLY A 467 -11.85 22.10 -1.53
C GLY A 467 -11.02 21.76 -0.30
N ALA A 468 -11.67 21.56 0.86
CA ALA A 468 -10.99 21.15 2.10
C ALA A 468 -10.21 19.83 1.91
N VAL A 469 -10.76 18.86 1.18
CA VAL A 469 -10.07 17.62 0.83
C VAL A 469 -8.83 17.88 -0.05
N GLN A 470 -8.89 18.81 -1.00
CA GLN A 470 -7.70 19.20 -1.77
C GLN A 470 -6.66 19.91 -0.89
N GLY A 471 -7.10 20.78 0.04
CA GLY A 471 -6.24 21.41 1.04
C GLY A 471 -5.54 20.40 1.94
N MET A 472 -6.25 19.36 2.35
CA MET A 472 -5.70 18.23 3.09
C MET A 472 -4.61 17.49 2.27
N ILE A 473 -4.92 17.07 1.04
CA ILE A 473 -3.98 16.34 0.16
C ILE A 473 -2.73 17.18 -0.09
N THR A 474 -2.87 18.47 -0.39
CA THR A 474 -1.73 19.35 -0.68
C THR A 474 -0.84 19.57 0.52
N GLY A 475 -1.39 19.61 1.74
CA GLY A 475 -0.62 19.65 2.98
C GLY A 475 0.18 18.37 3.22
N LEU A 476 -0.47 17.22 3.06
CA LEU A 476 0.17 15.89 3.14
C LEU A 476 1.32 15.77 2.14
N VAL A 477 1.10 16.18 0.89
CA VAL A 477 2.12 16.18 -0.17
C VAL A 477 3.28 17.12 0.16
N ALA A 478 3.01 18.35 0.60
CA ALA A 478 4.05 19.36 0.78
C ALA A 478 4.97 19.08 1.97
N ILE A 479 4.49 18.42 3.03
CA ILE A 479 5.34 18.01 4.15
C ILE A 479 6.16 16.76 3.88
N THR A 480 5.75 15.93 2.92
CA THR A 480 6.40 14.65 2.58
C THR A 480 7.93 14.76 2.39
N PRO A 481 8.50 15.71 1.63
CA PRO A 481 9.96 15.84 1.50
C PRO A 481 10.66 16.45 2.73
N ALA A 482 9.92 16.84 3.76
CA ALA A 482 10.39 17.66 4.90
C ALA A 482 10.09 17.04 6.28
N ALA A 483 9.29 15.97 6.36
CA ALA A 483 8.52 15.65 7.56
C ALA A 483 9.35 15.48 8.84
N GLY A 484 10.46 14.74 8.81
CA GLY A 484 11.37 14.57 9.96
C GLY A 484 12.48 15.62 10.06
N VAL A 485 12.73 16.37 8.98
CA VAL A 485 13.90 17.28 8.91
C VAL A 485 13.59 18.73 9.26
N VAL A 486 12.33 19.10 9.54
CA VAL A 486 11.94 20.48 9.84
C VAL A 486 11.35 20.63 11.25
N HIS A 487 11.46 21.83 11.81
CA HIS A 487 10.75 22.17 13.04
C HIS A 487 9.22 22.21 12.84
N GLY A 488 8.45 21.99 13.92
CA GLY A 488 6.99 22.08 13.89
C GLY A 488 6.42 23.44 13.46
N TRP A 489 7.11 24.55 13.74
CA TRP A 489 6.71 25.85 13.20
C TRP A 489 6.97 25.94 11.68
N GLY A 490 8.01 25.26 11.19
CA GLY A 490 8.31 25.12 9.76
C GLY A 490 7.21 24.31 9.06
N ALA A 491 6.72 23.24 9.70
CA ALA A 491 5.56 22.47 9.24
C ALA A 491 4.30 23.35 9.11
N ILE A 492 4.05 24.27 10.05
CA ILE A 492 2.95 25.26 9.93
C ILE A 492 3.16 26.17 8.72
N ALA A 493 4.37 26.69 8.51
CA ALA A 493 4.68 27.56 7.37
C ALA A 493 4.50 26.82 6.03
N ILE A 494 4.92 25.55 5.96
CA ILE A 494 4.68 24.66 4.81
C ILE A 494 3.17 24.50 4.60
N GLY A 495 2.40 24.27 5.67
CA GLY A 495 0.96 24.09 5.60
C GLY A 495 0.23 25.33 5.06
N PHE A 496 0.67 26.53 5.45
CA PHE A 496 0.16 27.76 4.88
C PHE A 496 0.47 27.88 3.38
N ALA A 497 1.72 27.60 3.01
CA ALA A 497 2.17 27.65 1.62
C ALA A 497 1.45 26.62 0.74
N SER A 498 1.26 25.40 1.22
CA SER A 498 0.58 24.31 0.50
C SER A 498 -0.93 24.53 0.39
N GLY A 499 -1.55 25.17 1.38
CA GLY A 499 -2.96 25.54 1.32
C GLY A 499 -3.23 26.70 0.36
N THR A 500 -2.21 27.55 0.09
CA THR A 500 -2.37 28.77 -0.73
C THR A 500 -1.86 28.60 -2.17
N ILE A 501 -0.64 28.10 -2.36
CA ILE A 501 0.04 28.11 -3.68
C ILE A 501 -0.64 27.11 -4.64
N PRO A 502 -0.80 25.82 -4.29
CA PRO A 502 -1.66 24.89 -5.02
C PRO A 502 -3.09 25.40 -5.25
N TRP A 503 -3.70 26.08 -4.26
CA TRP A 503 -5.02 26.67 -4.42
C TRP A 503 -5.04 27.72 -5.53
N VAL A 504 -4.09 28.67 -5.53
CA VAL A 504 -3.96 29.68 -6.59
C VAL A 504 -3.72 29.01 -7.93
N SER A 505 -2.86 27.99 -7.96
CA SER A 505 -2.55 27.23 -9.17
C SER A 505 -3.80 26.57 -9.76
N MET A 506 -4.61 25.88 -8.95
CA MET A 506 -5.81 25.19 -9.42
C MET A 506 -6.97 26.15 -9.73
N ASN A 507 -7.30 27.05 -8.79
CA ASN A 507 -8.53 27.83 -8.82
C ASN A 507 -8.42 29.14 -9.60
N ILE A 508 -7.20 29.66 -9.78
CA ILE A 508 -6.97 30.88 -10.56
C ILE A 508 -6.28 30.52 -11.87
N LEU A 509 -5.07 29.95 -11.82
CA LEU A 509 -4.29 29.71 -13.04
C LEU A 509 -4.92 28.62 -13.92
N GLY A 510 -5.30 27.49 -13.33
CA GLY A 510 -5.94 26.37 -14.04
C GLY A 510 -7.25 26.77 -14.72
N LYS A 511 -8.00 27.69 -14.12
CA LYS A 511 -9.27 28.20 -14.67
C LYS A 511 -9.12 29.37 -15.64
N LYS A 512 -8.03 30.14 -15.62
CA LYS A 512 -7.86 31.34 -16.46
C LYS A 512 -6.87 31.18 -17.61
N VAL A 513 -5.89 30.29 -17.48
CA VAL A 513 -4.84 30.11 -18.49
C VAL A 513 -5.26 29.04 -19.48
N SER A 514 -5.31 29.41 -20.76
CA SER A 514 -5.81 28.55 -21.84
C SER A 514 -5.03 27.24 -22.01
N TYR A 515 -3.73 27.23 -21.65
CA TYR A 515 -2.91 26.03 -21.70
C TYR A 515 -3.43 24.94 -20.75
N PHE A 516 -3.72 25.28 -19.48
CA PHE A 516 -4.25 24.33 -18.51
C PHE A 516 -5.68 23.89 -18.85
N GLN A 517 -6.51 24.77 -19.42
CA GLN A 517 -7.87 24.42 -19.81
C GLN A 517 -7.97 23.39 -20.95
N LYS A 518 -6.92 23.28 -21.79
CA LYS A 518 -6.84 22.32 -22.89
C LYS A 518 -6.48 20.91 -22.41
N ILE A 519 -5.83 20.80 -21.26
CA ILE A 519 -5.36 19.53 -20.70
C ILE A 519 -6.35 19.13 -19.60
N ASP A 520 -7.11 18.07 -19.85
CA ASP A 520 -8.10 17.55 -18.90
C ASP A 520 -7.42 16.60 -17.90
N ASP A 521 -6.69 17.20 -16.97
CA ASP A 521 -6.22 16.54 -15.74
C ASP A 521 -7.41 16.35 -14.80
N THR A 522 -7.97 15.12 -14.81
CA THR A 522 -9.31 14.82 -14.29
C THR A 522 -9.54 15.30 -12.85
N LEU A 523 -8.58 15.08 -11.95
CA LEU A 523 -8.66 15.48 -10.54
C LEU A 523 -7.69 16.61 -10.18
N GLY A 524 -6.98 17.17 -11.17
CA GLY A 524 -6.00 18.23 -10.95
C GLY A 524 -4.74 17.76 -10.22
N ILE A 525 -4.26 16.54 -10.52
CA ILE A 525 -3.05 15.93 -9.92
C ILE A 525 -1.82 16.82 -10.14
N PHE A 526 -1.76 17.59 -11.23
CA PHE A 526 -0.72 18.59 -11.43
C PHE A 526 -0.69 19.61 -10.28
N HIS A 527 -1.84 20.13 -9.87
CA HIS A 527 -1.89 21.14 -8.82
C HIS A 527 -1.70 20.53 -7.43
N THR A 528 -2.31 19.37 -7.18
CA THR A 528 -2.33 18.76 -5.84
C THR A 528 -1.08 17.97 -5.52
N HIS A 529 -0.35 17.47 -6.53
CA HIS A 529 0.86 16.70 -6.34
C HIS A 529 2.10 17.36 -6.96
N CYS A 530 2.07 17.80 -8.23
CA CYS A 530 3.26 18.42 -8.85
C CYS A 530 3.58 19.77 -8.20
N VAL A 531 2.62 20.69 -8.14
CA VAL A 531 2.85 22.02 -7.53
C VAL A 531 3.08 21.90 -6.03
N ALA A 532 2.29 21.10 -5.31
CA ALA A 532 2.46 20.92 -3.88
C ALA A 532 3.80 20.22 -3.54
N GLY A 533 4.21 19.20 -4.30
CA GLY A 533 5.49 18.50 -4.11
C GLY A 533 6.68 19.41 -4.41
N PHE A 534 6.57 20.27 -5.42
CA PHE A 534 7.56 21.31 -5.69
C PHE A 534 7.67 22.31 -4.54
N VAL A 535 6.55 22.85 -4.06
CA VAL A 535 6.50 23.76 -2.90
C VAL A 535 7.13 23.10 -1.68
N GLY A 536 6.73 21.86 -1.37
CA GLY A 536 7.28 21.08 -0.27
C GLY A 536 8.79 20.94 -0.34
N GLY A 537 9.32 20.48 -1.48
CA GLY A 537 10.76 20.28 -1.64
C GLY A 537 11.56 21.59 -1.62
N MET A 538 11.02 22.69 -2.14
CA MET A 538 11.65 24.01 -1.99
C MET A 538 11.65 24.47 -0.52
N CYS A 539 10.55 24.23 0.21
CA CYS A 539 10.47 24.50 1.63
C CYS A 539 11.40 23.59 2.46
N THR A 540 11.65 22.34 2.07
CA THR A 540 12.72 21.51 2.67
C THR A 540 14.06 22.22 2.56
N GLY A 541 14.39 22.74 1.37
CA GLY A 541 15.64 23.48 1.17
C GLY A 541 15.76 24.75 2.00
N LEU A 542 14.63 25.33 2.39
CA LEU A 542 14.58 26.49 3.28
C LEU A 542 14.68 26.08 4.75
N PHE A 543 13.87 25.12 5.19
CA PHE A 543 13.55 24.88 6.60
C PHE A 543 14.18 23.61 7.20
N ALA A 544 14.91 22.81 6.43
CA ALA A 544 15.61 21.65 6.99
C ALA A 544 16.58 22.08 8.10
N THR A 545 16.70 21.27 9.13
CA THR A 545 17.57 21.51 10.29
C THR A 545 18.71 20.50 10.30
N ILE A 546 19.83 20.86 10.93
CA ILE A 546 20.96 19.93 11.07
C ILE A 546 20.54 18.74 11.94
N ASP A 547 19.84 19.00 13.05
CA ASP A 547 19.40 17.96 14.00
C ASP A 547 18.38 17.00 13.36
N GLY A 548 17.43 17.52 12.57
CA GLY A 548 16.45 16.69 11.87
C GLY A 548 17.10 15.83 10.79
N CYS A 549 18.06 16.39 10.03
CA CYS A 549 18.85 15.61 9.07
C CYS A 549 19.64 14.49 9.75
N ALA A 550 20.29 14.79 10.89
CA ALA A 550 21.04 13.80 11.66
C ALA A 550 20.11 12.71 12.24
N ALA A 551 18.93 13.08 12.75
CA ALA A 551 17.94 12.13 13.27
C ALA A 551 17.39 11.19 12.19
N PHE A 552 17.23 11.69 10.96
CA PHE A 552 16.88 10.88 9.78
C PHE A 552 18.03 9.99 9.28
N GLY A 553 19.26 10.18 9.79
CA GLY A 553 20.42 9.37 9.42
C GLY A 553 21.18 9.89 8.19
N ILE A 554 21.03 11.16 7.83
CA ILE A 554 21.79 11.80 6.75
C ILE A 554 22.74 12.89 7.27
N SER A 555 23.97 12.92 6.75
CA SER A 555 24.95 13.97 7.09
C SER A 555 24.76 15.20 6.20
N ASN A 556 23.78 16.05 6.53
CA ASN A 556 23.47 17.28 5.80
C ASN A 556 23.53 18.51 6.75
N LEU A 557 23.95 19.67 6.21
CA LEU A 557 24.06 20.94 6.96
C LEU A 557 22.72 21.68 7.11
N GLY A 558 21.60 21.01 6.89
CA GLY A 558 20.27 21.60 6.92
C GLY A 558 19.98 22.53 5.73
N GLY A 559 18.94 23.35 5.88
CA GLY A 559 18.46 24.29 4.87
C GLY A 559 18.99 25.71 5.06
N ALA A 560 18.36 26.66 4.37
CA ALA A 560 18.73 28.07 4.47
C ALA A 560 18.63 28.65 5.90
N ILE A 561 17.71 28.15 6.74
CA ILE A 561 17.58 28.60 8.14
C ILE A 561 18.81 28.25 8.99
N GLU A 562 19.55 27.20 8.63
CA GLU A 562 20.81 26.78 9.27
C GLU A 562 22.04 27.46 8.65
N GLY A 563 21.84 28.44 7.76
CA GLY A 563 22.90 29.09 6.99
C GLY A 563 23.33 28.33 5.74
N ASN A 564 22.73 27.18 5.42
CA ASN A 564 23.03 26.40 4.21
C ASN A 564 22.10 26.77 3.04
N GLY A 565 22.24 27.99 2.50
CA GLY A 565 21.45 28.44 1.35
C GLY A 565 21.64 27.59 0.07
N LYS A 566 22.73 26.84 -0.03
CA LYS A 566 22.99 25.90 -1.15
C LYS A 566 21.94 24.80 -1.23
N GLN A 567 21.32 24.43 -0.10
CA GLN A 567 20.32 23.37 -0.09
C GLN A 567 19.12 23.71 -0.99
N VAL A 568 18.64 24.97 -1.01
CA VAL A 568 17.56 25.43 -1.89
C VAL A 568 17.87 25.15 -3.37
N TRP A 569 19.12 25.38 -3.77
CA TRP A 569 19.57 25.10 -5.13
C TRP A 569 19.59 23.59 -5.43
N MET A 570 20.05 22.76 -4.49
CA MET A 570 20.01 21.30 -4.64
C MET A 570 18.58 20.77 -4.83
N GLN A 571 17.63 21.27 -4.03
CA GLN A 571 16.22 20.93 -4.16
C GLN A 571 15.69 21.30 -5.55
N LEU A 572 16.01 22.49 -6.05
CA LEU A 572 15.62 22.91 -7.40
C LEU A 572 16.20 21.99 -8.48
N VAL A 573 17.48 21.60 -8.38
CA VAL A 573 18.11 20.66 -9.32
C VAL A 573 17.40 19.30 -9.31
N GLY A 574 17.10 18.76 -8.12
CA GLY A 574 16.35 17.52 -7.98
C GLY A 574 14.96 17.60 -8.60
N ALA A 575 14.23 18.69 -8.32
CA ALA A 575 12.91 18.92 -8.89
C ALA A 575 12.94 18.97 -10.43
N LEU A 576 13.87 19.74 -11.00
CA LEU A 576 13.99 19.88 -12.46
C LEU A 576 14.35 18.55 -13.15
N PHE A 577 15.20 17.74 -12.52
CA PHE A 577 15.50 16.40 -13.02
C PHE A 577 14.24 15.52 -13.06
N ILE A 578 13.48 15.46 -11.97
CA ILE A 578 12.27 14.63 -11.88
C ILE A 578 11.20 15.11 -12.85
N ILE A 579 10.99 16.43 -12.98
CA ILE A 579 10.07 17.00 -13.96
C ILE A 579 10.50 16.63 -15.38
N GLY A 580 11.77 16.89 -15.73
CA GLY A 580 12.29 16.63 -17.07
C GLY A 580 12.23 15.15 -17.46
N TRP A 581 12.61 14.26 -16.54
CA TRP A 581 12.59 12.82 -16.77
C TRP A 581 11.17 12.31 -17.01
N ASN A 582 10.21 12.74 -16.18
CA ASN A 582 8.81 12.34 -16.32
C ASN A 582 8.17 12.89 -17.59
N ILE A 583 8.51 14.11 -18.03
CA ILE A 583 8.04 14.64 -19.33
C ILE A 583 8.50 13.73 -20.48
N VAL A 584 9.78 13.37 -20.49
CA VAL A 584 10.37 12.56 -21.57
C VAL A 584 9.81 11.15 -21.56
N TRP A 585 9.97 10.40 -20.46
CA TRP A 585 9.65 8.98 -20.45
C TRP A 585 8.15 8.70 -20.47
N THR A 586 7.33 9.51 -19.78
CA THR A 586 5.88 9.36 -19.89
C THR A 586 5.42 9.57 -21.35
N SER A 587 5.98 10.56 -22.04
CA SER A 587 5.68 10.79 -23.46
C SER A 587 6.15 9.63 -24.34
N LEU A 588 7.38 9.15 -24.17
CA LEU A 588 7.92 8.03 -24.95
C LEU A 588 7.10 6.75 -24.78
N ILE A 589 6.67 6.44 -23.55
CA ILE A 589 5.85 5.26 -23.27
C ILE A 589 4.47 5.39 -23.94
N LEU A 590 3.84 6.55 -23.85
CA LEU A 590 2.53 6.76 -24.47
C LEU A 590 2.60 6.77 -26.01
N VAL A 591 3.67 7.34 -26.57
CA VAL A 591 3.99 7.26 -28.00
C VAL A 591 4.19 5.81 -28.43
N PHE A 592 4.93 5.03 -27.63
CA PHE A 592 5.14 3.60 -27.89
C PHE A 592 3.81 2.82 -27.90
N ILE A 593 2.97 3.00 -26.88
CA ILE A 593 1.66 2.34 -26.82
C ILE A 593 0.76 2.75 -28.01
N LYS A 594 0.70 4.05 -28.29
CA LYS A 594 -0.18 4.59 -29.35
C LYS A 594 0.26 4.21 -30.75
N TYR A 595 1.53 4.40 -31.08
CA TYR A 595 2.01 4.32 -32.46
C TYR A 595 2.72 3.01 -32.78
N VAL A 596 3.38 2.39 -31.80
CA VAL A 596 4.08 1.09 -32.01
C VAL A 596 3.13 -0.07 -31.74
N LEU A 597 2.47 -0.09 -30.57
CA LEU A 597 1.49 -1.14 -30.25
C LEU A 597 0.13 -0.94 -30.91
N ARG A 598 -0.12 0.26 -31.47
CA ARG A 598 -1.39 0.64 -32.12
C ARG A 598 -2.60 0.51 -31.20
N ILE A 599 -2.40 0.72 -29.90
CA ILE A 599 -3.47 0.70 -28.91
C ILE A 599 -3.91 2.15 -28.67
N PRO A 600 -5.21 2.47 -28.83
CA PRO A 600 -5.69 3.82 -28.55
C PRO A 600 -5.50 4.14 -27.07
N LEU A 601 -4.95 5.32 -26.76
CA LEU A 601 -4.75 5.76 -25.37
C LEU A 601 -6.07 6.17 -24.70
N ARG A 602 -7.01 6.66 -25.50
CA ARG A 602 -8.33 7.13 -25.08
C ARG A 602 -9.40 6.17 -25.58
N MET A 603 -10.40 5.91 -24.75
CA MET A 603 -11.61 5.18 -25.14
C MET A 603 -12.37 5.88 -26.28
N SER A 604 -13.16 5.10 -27.03
CA SER A 604 -14.01 5.60 -28.11
C SER A 604 -15.10 6.54 -27.59
N GLN A 605 -15.77 7.29 -28.46
CA GLN A 605 -16.83 8.19 -27.98
C GLN A 605 -18.01 7.39 -27.43
N GLU A 606 -18.31 6.23 -28.01
CA GLU A 606 -19.37 5.31 -27.60
C GLU A 606 -19.09 4.77 -26.19
N GLU A 607 -17.86 4.28 -25.95
CA GLU A 607 -17.40 3.83 -24.63
C GLU A 607 -17.50 4.96 -23.60
N LEU A 608 -17.19 6.19 -23.97
CA LEU A 608 -17.25 7.32 -23.05
C LEU A 608 -18.68 7.74 -22.68
N ILE A 609 -19.62 7.54 -23.60
CA ILE A 609 -21.05 7.80 -23.36
C ILE A 609 -21.60 6.73 -22.42
N ALA A 610 -21.34 5.46 -22.71
CA ALA A 610 -21.88 4.32 -21.97
C ALA A 610 -21.22 4.11 -20.59
N GLY A 611 -19.90 4.27 -20.48
CA GLY A 611 -19.17 4.07 -19.23
C GLY A 611 -18.91 2.61 -18.88
N ASP A 612 -18.92 2.30 -17.59
CA ASP A 612 -18.56 1.00 -17.00
C ASP A 612 -19.36 -0.18 -17.61
N ASP A 613 -20.63 0.02 -17.96
CA ASP A 613 -21.47 -1.01 -18.60
C ASP A 613 -20.86 -1.53 -19.91
N MET A 614 -20.24 -0.65 -20.71
CA MET A 614 -19.63 -1.03 -21.98
C MET A 614 -18.18 -1.47 -21.82
N VAL A 615 -17.44 -0.87 -20.87
CA VAL A 615 -16.01 -1.13 -20.69
C VAL A 615 -15.77 -2.41 -19.89
N HIS A 616 -16.57 -2.65 -18.86
CA HIS A 616 -16.42 -3.76 -17.91
C HIS A 616 -17.61 -4.73 -17.92
N GLY A 617 -18.76 -4.35 -18.49
CA GLY A 617 -19.98 -5.17 -18.43
C GLY A 617 -20.67 -5.10 -17.06
N GLU A 618 -20.36 -4.09 -16.25
CA GLU A 618 -20.79 -3.99 -14.87
C GLU A 618 -21.37 -2.60 -14.56
N ALA A 619 -22.42 -2.57 -13.73
CA ALA A 619 -23.04 -1.36 -13.24
C ALA A 619 -22.67 -1.10 -11.77
N ALA A 620 -22.22 0.12 -11.46
CA ALA A 620 -21.77 0.48 -10.10
C ALA A 620 -22.89 0.43 -9.04
N TYR A 621 -24.13 0.74 -9.46
CA TYR A 621 -25.29 0.77 -8.56
C TYR A 621 -26.50 0.13 -9.26
N VAL A 622 -27.10 -0.88 -8.63
CA VAL A 622 -28.36 -1.49 -9.05
C VAL A 622 -29.41 -1.18 -7.97
N LEU A 623 -30.17 -0.09 -8.16
CA LEU A 623 -31.14 0.38 -7.16
C LEU A 623 -32.57 0.05 -7.60
N GLY A 624 -33.09 -1.13 -7.22
CA GLY A 624 -34.51 -1.54 -7.39
C GLY A 624 -34.72 -3.06 -7.59
N PRO A 625 -35.94 -3.62 -7.36
CA PRO A 625 -36.29 -4.96 -7.84
C PRO A 625 -36.40 -4.89 -9.36
N CYS A 626 -35.63 -5.72 -10.05
CA CYS A 626 -35.12 -5.32 -11.34
C CYS A 626 -35.64 -6.27 -12.43
N GLU A 627 -36.70 -5.86 -13.15
CA GLU A 627 -37.04 -6.45 -14.46
C GLU A 627 -35.81 -6.39 -15.38
N ALA A 628 -34.99 -5.33 -15.27
CA ALA A 628 -33.75 -5.18 -16.02
C ALA A 628 -32.60 -6.11 -15.55
N HIS A 629 -32.63 -6.66 -14.34
CA HIS A 629 -31.64 -7.64 -13.86
C HIS A 629 -32.03 -9.04 -14.35
N ASP A 630 -33.32 -9.34 -14.38
CA ASP A 630 -33.83 -10.55 -15.02
C ASP A 630 -33.53 -10.55 -16.53
N ASP A 631 -33.68 -9.41 -17.22
CA ASP A 631 -33.31 -9.25 -18.64
C ASP A 631 -31.79 -9.36 -18.89
N LEU A 632 -30.96 -8.76 -18.03
CA LEU A 632 -29.49 -8.85 -18.10
C LEU A 632 -28.98 -10.27 -17.83
N VAL A 633 -29.56 -10.97 -16.84
CA VAL A 633 -29.22 -12.36 -16.50
C VAL A 633 -29.74 -13.34 -17.57
N ALA A 634 -30.86 -13.01 -18.24
CA ALA A 634 -31.42 -13.81 -19.32
C ALA A 634 -30.81 -13.52 -20.71
N GLY A 635 -29.91 -12.52 -20.84
CA GLY A 635 -29.25 -12.17 -22.11
C GLY A 635 -30.15 -11.42 -23.10
N HIS A 636 -31.24 -10.81 -22.63
CA HIS A 636 -32.18 -10.05 -23.44
C HIS A 636 -31.80 -8.56 -23.44
N TYR A 637 -31.11 -8.11 -24.47
CA TYR A 637 -30.95 -6.68 -24.73
C TYR A 637 -32.32 -6.07 -25.06
N ILE A 638 -32.81 -5.14 -24.24
CA ILE A 638 -34.17 -4.61 -24.32
C ILE A 638 -34.45 -3.93 -25.68
N ARG A 639 -35.42 -4.49 -26.42
CA ARG A 639 -36.23 -3.76 -27.42
C ARG A 639 -37.31 -2.99 -26.65
N ARG A 640 -37.32 -1.66 -26.72
CA ARG A 640 -38.48 -0.88 -26.23
C ARG A 640 -39.60 -0.85 -27.29
N ALA A 641 -40.84 -0.74 -26.81
CA ALA A 641 -42.10 -0.82 -27.57
C ALA A 641 -42.30 0.26 -28.65
N ASP A 642 -41.40 1.24 -28.72
CA ASP A 642 -41.34 2.35 -29.67
C ASP A 642 -40.38 2.12 -30.85
N THR A 643 -39.70 0.97 -30.91
CA THR A 643 -38.83 0.59 -32.03
C THR A 643 -39.57 -0.26 -33.07
N LYS A 644 -39.47 0.11 -34.36
CA LYS A 644 -40.04 -0.70 -35.44
C LYS A 644 -39.27 -2.02 -35.56
N PRO A 645 -39.89 -3.10 -36.08
CA PRO A 645 -39.20 -4.37 -36.29
C PRO A 645 -37.92 -4.14 -37.11
N GLY A 646 -36.77 -4.43 -36.52
CA GLY A 646 -35.46 -4.30 -37.14
C GLY A 646 -34.60 -3.11 -36.67
N GLU A 647 -35.10 -2.18 -35.86
CA GLU A 647 -34.30 -1.06 -35.34
C GLU A 647 -33.63 -1.38 -33.99
N LEU A 648 -32.35 -1.02 -33.85
CA LEU A 648 -31.60 -1.04 -32.60
C LEU A 648 -31.60 0.37 -31.99
N SER A 649 -31.88 0.49 -30.70
CA SER A 649 -31.92 1.77 -29.97
C SER A 649 -31.15 1.66 -28.65
N MET A 650 -30.39 2.71 -28.31
CA MET A 650 -29.74 2.85 -27.00
C MET A 650 -29.81 4.31 -26.56
N GLY A 651 -30.34 4.57 -25.36
CA GLY A 651 -30.42 5.92 -24.80
C GLY A 651 -31.30 6.92 -25.57
N GLY A 652 -32.27 6.45 -26.36
CA GLY A 652 -33.19 7.30 -27.13
C GLY A 652 -32.70 7.71 -28.51
N LEU A 653 -31.63 7.10 -29.03
CA LEU A 653 -31.15 7.25 -30.40
C LEU A 653 -31.14 5.90 -31.14
N THR A 654 -31.66 5.89 -32.36
CA THR A 654 -31.63 4.73 -33.27
C THR A 654 -30.20 4.55 -33.81
N ILE A 655 -29.58 3.42 -33.49
CA ILE A 655 -28.15 3.12 -33.76
C ILE A 655 -27.93 2.20 -34.96
N GLY A 656 -29.00 1.70 -35.60
CA GLY A 656 -28.90 0.92 -36.85
C GLY A 656 -30.07 -0.02 -37.08
N GLN A 657 -30.01 -0.76 -38.19
CA GLN A 657 -30.94 -1.84 -38.51
C GLN A 657 -30.27 -3.21 -38.40
N ASP A 658 -30.99 -4.19 -37.84
CA ASP A 658 -30.56 -5.57 -37.68
C ASP A 658 -30.45 -6.28 -39.04
N PRO A 659 -29.25 -6.73 -39.46
CA PRO A 659 -29.05 -7.42 -40.74
C PRO A 659 -29.69 -8.82 -40.81
N HIS A 660 -30.29 -9.31 -39.72
CA HIS A 660 -30.93 -10.63 -39.65
C HIS A 660 -32.45 -10.60 -39.43
N ALA A 661 -33.08 -9.42 -39.44
CA ALA A 661 -34.53 -9.31 -39.32
C ALA A 661 -35.23 -9.95 -40.55
N LYS A 662 -35.86 -11.11 -40.35
CA LYS A 662 -36.79 -11.71 -41.32
C LYS A 662 -38.17 -11.08 -41.14
N ASP A 663 -38.74 -10.57 -42.22
CA ASP A 663 -40.09 -10.00 -42.27
C ASP A 663 -41.14 -10.99 -41.75
N PRO A 664 -42.03 -10.58 -40.81
CA PRO A 664 -43.16 -11.40 -40.43
C PRO A 664 -44.28 -11.29 -41.47
N ILE A 665 -44.33 -12.29 -42.35
CA ILE A 665 -45.52 -12.97 -42.91
C ILE A 665 -46.66 -12.06 -43.41
N SER A 666 -46.73 -11.96 -44.74
CA SER A 666 -47.99 -11.84 -45.49
C SER A 666 -48.84 -13.11 -45.28
N ASN A 667 -49.86 -13.04 -44.44
CA ASN A 667 -51.01 -13.95 -44.52
C ASN A 667 -52.26 -13.10 -44.65
N GLY A 668 -52.80 -13.08 -45.87
CA GLY A 668 -53.97 -12.31 -46.22
C GLY A 668 -55.25 -12.89 -45.63
N THR A 669 -56.06 -11.99 -45.08
CA THR A 669 -57.51 -12.00 -45.17
C THR A 669 -57.93 -10.53 -45.10
N GLY A 670 -58.63 -10.07 -46.13
CA GLY A 670 -58.83 -8.65 -46.39
C GLY A 670 -59.83 -7.96 -45.45
N GLU A 671 -59.65 -6.65 -45.34
CA GLU A 671 -60.74 -5.67 -45.43
C GLU A 671 -60.14 -4.32 -45.77
N ALA A 672 -60.71 -3.67 -46.78
CA ALA A 672 -60.30 -2.37 -47.28
C ALA A 672 -60.79 -1.26 -46.34
N VAL A 673 -59.89 -0.37 -45.91
CA VAL A 673 -60.27 0.97 -45.47
C VAL A 673 -59.31 2.00 -46.06
N GLU A 674 -59.95 2.96 -46.68
CA GLU A 674 -59.50 4.07 -47.51
C GLU A 674 -58.65 5.10 -46.73
N LEU A 675 -57.44 5.38 -47.22
CA LEU A 675 -56.63 6.52 -46.77
C LEU A 675 -57.13 7.79 -47.47
N LYS A 676 -57.77 8.68 -46.72
CA LYS A 676 -57.91 10.09 -47.09
C LYS A 676 -56.63 10.85 -46.71
N SER A 677 -56.13 11.59 -47.68
CA SER A 677 -55.13 12.64 -47.56
C SER A 677 -55.60 13.76 -46.63
N ASP A 678 -54.70 14.24 -45.77
CA ASP A 678 -54.34 15.65 -45.59
C ASP A 678 -52.97 15.75 -44.87
#